data_AF-A0A077WZZ0-F1
#
_entry.id   AF-A0A077WZZ0-F1
#
_cell.length_a   1.000
_cell.length_b   1.000
_cell.length_c   1.000
_cell.angle_alpha   90.00
_cell.angle_beta   90.00
_cell.angle_gamma   90.00
#
_symmetry.space_group_name_H-M   'P 1'
#
loop_
_entity.id
_entity.type
_entity.pdbx_description
1 polymer ?
#
loop_
_entity_poly.entity_id
_entity_poly.type
_entity_poly.pdbx_seq_one_letter_code
_entity_poly.pdbx_strand_id
1 'polypeptide(L)'
;MDCHNQCDIDASMPSFSSLRTTAEPNITKTAHHHQSAESCSPVYPSSAMPPCPFPARPMQQSLDVANAVAGSGGLATSHTMGRLTNDRGKSVSKVIATKTPVRLDYTIHEYSSYCGTFHPHNIRVNKPTDQSSRWSSGTHDQTQYLVLRLDQPAVACSIMFGKFHRAHVCNLREFKVYGGMEPDDMVEILHNGLQNNAEAEIFPLVHSLRHVVGNVLIDVCYCLTHALYNNQVFPIQYIKIVPLATYGPNFNYSIWHVDLRGHCDPKIMELVMNEYQNYRERETLRLCLKHFRQRNMMDIFYLIKNRTGVELEHPFLSDLHKHLVLESDFDAAEHVLQEANACNIFNEYISNAEYKPIWKRIWSTTEDGDAPCGRGGHQMCIDTEEEKIYLFGGWNGQHDLADLWCYHIREGRWQLISPNTELQGGPSPRSCHKICFDPDTKSIFVLGRFIESSVAMTANLESDFYRYFVEYDQWVKISDNTAREGGPGLLYDHQMCIDTMSSELFIFGGRLFAESNGYNYGPLYSYHIPTNTWQMIRDDGASRSTSFNGVNEAARFMDDDQPLTSRVGHSMLFDPTCRSLYIFAGQRVKDYLTDLLRYQIDEDRLTDIGSEYAKSFGPKAGFTQRAIMESTKQEIHVLTGYKHRQASEMIANELWIYSVQQNQWKCVYQSKNQQDTQQEDEYPTPRYAHEMVYNPSTKTHYIFGGNPGDPGAAFTGGSNRRLADFWELRLTKPDPASIFRHCLLMIRMQRMRELCRQANSKRGSTEAVNDATLKALEYLQSKVATIVDHSIREEASQFQQLCAELCLSSEITDQQEQTTTKRSIADDEDTESFEERTHLFESILQYLPAHMKEPSGQLLDAVNLV
;
A
#
# COMPACT_ATOMS: atom_id res chain seq x y z
N MET A 1 -11.06 5.18 -67.98
CA MET A 1 -9.71 5.24 -68.54
C MET A 1 -8.89 4.24 -67.77
N ASP A 2 -8.63 3.12 -68.46
CA ASP A 2 -7.40 2.32 -68.48
C ASP A 2 -6.83 1.75 -67.18
N CYS A 3 -6.26 0.54 -67.12
CA CYS A 3 -6.40 -0.73 -67.85
C CYS A 3 -5.40 -1.70 -67.18
N HIS A 4 -5.78 -2.97 -67.08
CA HIS A 4 -4.97 -4.20 -67.10
C HIS A 4 -3.71 -4.40 -66.23
N ASN A 5 -3.69 -5.50 -65.46
CA ASN A 5 -3.06 -6.75 -65.95
C ASN A 5 -3.50 -8.02 -65.19
N GLN A 6 -3.63 -9.09 -65.99
CA GLN A 6 -4.10 -10.47 -65.75
C GLN A 6 -2.99 -11.42 -65.26
N CYS A 7 -3.36 -12.51 -64.57
CA CYS A 7 -3.37 -13.87 -65.14
C CYS A 7 -3.72 -14.96 -64.10
N ASP A 8 -4.66 -15.83 -64.52
CA ASP A 8 -5.15 -17.06 -63.89
C ASP A 8 -4.13 -18.22 -63.87
N ILE A 9 -4.41 -19.26 -63.09
CA ILE A 9 -4.51 -20.68 -63.53
C ILE A 9 -5.30 -21.51 -62.49
N ASP A 10 -6.32 -22.20 -63.00
CA ASP A 10 -7.21 -23.20 -62.39
C ASP A 10 -6.52 -24.49 -61.88
N ALA A 11 -7.17 -25.20 -60.93
CA ALA A 11 -7.56 -26.62 -61.12
C ALA A 11 -8.33 -27.23 -59.91
N SER A 12 -9.65 -27.40 -60.10
CA SER A 12 -10.47 -28.62 -59.90
C SER A 12 -10.45 -29.43 -58.57
N MET A 13 -11.63 -29.52 -57.95
CA MET A 13 -12.09 -30.67 -57.12
C MET A 13 -12.23 -31.98 -57.94
N PRO A 14 -12.42 -33.15 -57.30
CA PRO A 14 -13.80 -33.62 -57.09
C PRO A 14 -14.06 -34.33 -55.74
N SER A 15 -15.33 -34.22 -55.34
CA SER A 15 -16.04 -35.04 -54.36
C SER A 15 -16.16 -36.51 -54.77
N PHE A 16 -16.14 -37.44 -53.82
CA PHE A 16 -16.93 -38.69 -53.92
C PHE A 16 -17.43 -39.16 -52.56
N SER A 17 -18.62 -39.73 -52.62
CA SER A 17 -19.55 -40.08 -51.57
C SER A 17 -19.52 -41.57 -51.19
N SER A 18 -19.96 -41.82 -49.95
CA SER A 18 -20.94 -42.87 -49.58
C SER A 18 -20.49 -44.26 -49.10
N LEU A 19 -21.18 -44.66 -48.02
CA LEU A 19 -21.75 -45.97 -47.66
C LEU A 19 -20.99 -46.92 -46.70
N ARG A 20 -21.50 -46.89 -45.45
CA ARG A 20 -22.02 -47.99 -44.59
C ARG A 20 -21.50 -49.42 -44.82
N THR A 21 -21.11 -50.07 -43.70
CA THR A 21 -21.69 -51.33 -43.17
C THR A 21 -21.03 -51.66 -41.82
N THR A 22 -21.77 -51.61 -40.69
CA THR A 22 -22.26 -52.76 -39.88
C THR A 22 -21.21 -53.75 -39.38
N ALA A 23 -21.04 -53.86 -38.05
CA ALA A 23 -21.28 -55.08 -37.27
C ALA A 23 -20.67 -54.97 -35.85
N GLU A 24 -21.53 -54.97 -34.83
CA GLU A 24 -21.22 -55.65 -33.56
C GLU A 24 -21.40 -57.17 -33.76
N PRO A 25 -20.78 -58.04 -32.94
CA PRO A 25 -21.49 -58.50 -31.73
C PRO A 25 -20.60 -58.75 -30.49
N ASN A 26 -21.06 -58.26 -29.34
CA ASN A 26 -21.57 -59.03 -28.20
C ASN A 26 -20.70 -60.08 -27.45
N ILE A 27 -20.82 -60.01 -26.10
CA ILE A 27 -21.14 -61.09 -25.14
C ILE A 27 -20.01 -61.67 -24.22
N THR A 28 -20.02 -61.09 -23.00
CA THR A 28 -20.18 -61.73 -21.66
C THR A 28 -19.06 -62.47 -20.92
N LYS A 29 -19.03 -62.11 -19.61
CA LYS A 29 -18.98 -62.94 -18.39
C LYS A 29 -17.66 -63.65 -18.06
N THR A 30 -17.13 -63.34 -16.88
CA THR A 30 -17.15 -64.29 -15.75
C THR A 30 -16.84 -63.58 -14.43
N ALA A 31 -17.54 -64.01 -13.40
CA ALA A 31 -17.38 -63.62 -12.01
C ALA A 31 -16.76 -64.77 -11.21
N HIS A 32 -16.32 -64.43 -10.00
CA HIS A 32 -16.16 -65.27 -8.80
C HIS A 32 -14.83 -65.99 -8.49
N HIS A 33 -14.29 -65.57 -7.33
CA HIS A 33 -14.02 -66.34 -6.10
C HIS A 33 -12.57 -66.67 -5.66
N HIS A 34 -12.30 -66.27 -4.40
CA HIS A 34 -11.48 -66.90 -3.34
C HIS A 34 -9.95 -66.93 -3.56
N GLN A 35 -9.05 -66.73 -2.58
CA GLN A 35 -9.00 -66.97 -1.13
C GLN A 35 -7.71 -66.27 -0.59
N SER A 36 -7.77 -65.48 0.50
CA SER A 36 -7.19 -65.71 1.85
C SER A 36 -5.68 -65.96 2.04
N ALA A 37 -5.12 -65.23 3.03
CA ALA A 37 -3.94 -65.46 3.92
C ALA A 37 -2.97 -64.25 3.85
N GLU A 38 -2.34 -63.71 4.89
CA GLU A 38 -2.28 -63.92 6.35
C GLU A 38 -1.59 -62.69 6.98
N SER A 39 -1.77 -62.54 8.30
CA SER A 39 -1.28 -61.52 9.24
C SER A 39 0.25 -61.37 9.39
N CYS A 40 0.73 -60.16 9.77
CA CYS A 40 1.62 -59.95 10.94
C CYS A 40 1.91 -58.46 11.22
N SER A 41 1.82 -58.09 12.50
CA SER A 41 2.21 -56.81 13.10
C SER A 41 3.74 -56.67 13.27
N PRO A 42 4.25 -55.48 13.65
CA PRO A 42 5.46 -55.42 14.47
C PRO A 42 5.27 -54.67 15.80
N VAL A 43 6.03 -55.13 16.78
CA VAL A 43 6.03 -54.80 18.21
C VAL A 43 7.17 -53.81 18.52
N TYR A 44 6.93 -52.97 19.54
CA TYR A 44 7.86 -52.05 20.23
C TYR A 44 9.15 -52.69 20.75
N PRO A 45 10.13 -51.85 21.13
CA PRO A 45 10.71 -52.03 22.47
C PRO A 45 10.84 -50.73 23.28
N SER A 46 10.68 -50.89 24.60
CA SER A 46 10.89 -49.89 25.66
C SER A 46 12.30 -49.94 26.23
N SER A 47 12.86 -48.81 26.67
CA SER A 47 13.73 -48.74 27.86
C SER A 47 13.71 -47.34 28.47
N ALA A 48 13.92 -47.26 29.78
CA ALA A 48 13.56 -46.15 30.66
C ALA A 48 14.77 -45.55 31.43
N MET A 49 14.55 -44.33 31.96
CA MET A 49 15.23 -43.59 33.08
C MET A 49 16.51 -42.79 32.74
N PRO A 50 16.92 -41.74 33.52
CA PRO A 50 16.27 -40.92 34.58
C PRO A 50 16.44 -39.36 34.39
N PRO A 51 15.99 -38.48 35.33
CA PRO A 51 16.00 -37.00 35.18
C PRO A 51 17.04 -36.25 36.05
N CYS A 52 17.41 -35.01 35.65
CA CYS A 52 17.91 -33.84 36.44
C CYS A 52 18.73 -32.87 35.54
N PRO A 53 19.10 -31.64 35.97
CA PRO A 53 18.34 -30.56 36.64
C PRO A 53 18.64 -29.14 36.06
N PHE A 54 17.90 -28.13 36.56
CA PHE A 54 18.16 -26.67 36.38
C PHE A 54 19.55 -26.21 36.87
N PRO A 55 20.04 -25.04 36.41
CA PRO A 55 20.93 -24.22 37.22
C PRO A 55 20.32 -22.86 37.59
N ALA A 56 20.57 -22.48 38.84
CA ALA A 56 20.18 -21.25 39.51
C ALA A 56 21.25 -20.14 39.37
N ARG A 57 20.82 -18.93 39.74
CA ARG A 57 21.60 -17.69 39.96
C ARG A 57 22.94 -17.88 40.67
N PRO A 58 23.86 -16.89 40.56
CA PRO A 58 24.77 -16.54 41.64
C PRO A 58 24.43 -15.19 42.30
N MET A 59 24.58 -15.19 43.63
CA MET A 59 24.51 -14.06 44.56
C MET A 59 25.79 -13.22 44.57
N GLN A 60 25.61 -11.99 45.05
CA GLN A 60 26.61 -11.03 45.51
C GLN A 60 27.70 -11.64 46.41
N GLN A 61 28.94 -11.16 46.23
CA GLN A 61 29.90 -10.99 47.32
C GLN A 61 30.58 -9.62 47.22
N SER A 62 30.54 -8.93 48.34
CA SER A 62 31.24 -7.71 48.71
C SER A 62 32.75 -7.93 48.85
N LEU A 63 33.56 -6.97 48.44
CA LEU A 63 34.92 -6.76 48.95
C LEU A 63 35.22 -5.25 48.91
N ASP A 64 35.06 -4.62 50.08
CA ASP A 64 35.72 -3.37 50.44
C ASP A 64 37.21 -3.65 50.68
N VAL A 65 38.11 -2.91 50.01
CA VAL A 65 39.40 -2.53 50.59
C VAL A 65 39.77 -1.13 50.10
N ALA A 66 39.89 -0.23 51.07
CA ALA A 66 40.36 1.14 50.93
C ALA A 66 41.83 1.24 50.49
N ASN A 67 42.16 2.30 49.76
CA ASN A 67 43.43 3.01 49.96
C ASN A 67 43.28 4.48 49.56
N ALA A 68 43.43 5.34 50.57
CA ALA A 68 43.65 6.77 50.45
C ALA A 68 45.14 7.04 50.15
N VAL A 69 45.44 8.19 49.51
CA VAL A 69 46.42 9.21 49.97
C VAL A 69 46.59 10.33 48.90
N ALA A 70 46.37 11.56 49.36
CA ALA A 70 46.90 12.90 49.00
C ALA A 70 47.12 13.26 47.51
N GLY A 71 46.48 14.30 46.95
CA GLY A 71 46.73 15.74 47.17
C GLY A 71 47.38 16.29 45.89
N SER A 72 46.87 17.28 45.14
CA SER A 72 46.71 18.69 45.51
C SER A 72 45.99 19.50 44.39
N GLY A 73 45.11 20.40 44.82
CA GLY A 73 44.64 21.68 44.21
C GLY A 73 44.75 22.00 42.71
N GLY A 74 43.60 22.39 42.14
CA GLY A 74 43.51 23.23 40.95
C GLY A 74 42.07 23.39 40.45
N LEU A 75 41.46 24.56 40.67
CA LEU A 75 40.10 24.88 40.22
C LEU A 75 39.96 24.82 38.68
N ALA A 76 38.97 24.08 38.19
CA ALA A 76 38.36 24.31 36.89
C ALA A 76 36.87 23.91 36.95
N THR A 77 36.00 24.89 36.76
CA THR A 77 34.54 24.76 36.70
C THR A 77 34.14 23.92 35.48
N SER A 78 33.64 22.71 35.72
CA SER A 78 33.03 21.83 34.72
C SER A 78 31.51 21.83 34.93
N HIS A 79 30.78 22.55 34.09
CA HIS A 79 29.37 22.25 33.85
C HIS A 79 29.31 21.06 32.90
N THR A 80 29.22 19.86 33.49
CA THR A 80 28.88 18.65 32.76
C THR A 80 27.37 18.69 32.49
N MET A 81 26.95 18.73 31.23
CA MET A 81 25.55 18.53 30.81
C MET A 81 25.15 17.09 31.15
N GLY A 82 24.73 16.89 32.40
CA GLY A 82 24.07 15.68 32.84
C GLY A 82 22.65 15.63 32.31
N ARG A 83 22.26 14.48 31.73
CA ARG A 83 20.86 14.15 31.40
C ARG A 83 19.94 14.49 32.57
N LEU A 84 19.06 15.47 32.39
CA LEU A 84 17.93 15.70 33.29
C LEU A 84 16.83 14.68 32.96
N THR A 85 16.93 13.48 33.52
CA THR A 85 15.80 12.57 33.67
C THR A 85 14.99 12.96 34.90
N ASN A 86 13.66 13.01 34.79
CA ASN A 86 12.76 13.14 35.94
C ASN A 86 12.96 11.96 36.93
N ASP A 87 12.67 12.18 38.21
CA ASP A 87 12.93 11.34 39.41
C ASP A 87 12.37 9.88 39.37
N ARG A 88 11.79 9.44 38.25
CA ARG A 88 11.19 8.11 38.04
C ARG A 88 11.42 7.48 36.65
N GLY A 89 12.27 8.04 35.79
CA GLY A 89 12.68 7.37 34.53
C GLY A 89 11.58 7.13 33.48
N LYS A 90 10.46 7.87 33.48
CA LYS A 90 9.40 7.77 32.47
C LYS A 90 9.55 8.86 31.40
N SER A 91 9.53 8.50 30.12
CA SER A 91 9.47 9.45 28.98
C SER A 91 8.21 10.32 29.03
N VAL A 92 8.31 11.60 28.65
CA VAL A 92 7.19 12.56 28.63
C VAL A 92 6.00 12.07 27.82
N SER A 93 6.25 11.37 26.71
CA SER A 93 5.22 10.71 25.88
C SER A 93 4.34 9.74 26.68
N LYS A 94 4.94 8.93 27.56
CA LYS A 94 4.22 7.97 28.44
C LYS A 94 3.43 8.68 29.53
N VAL A 95 3.89 9.84 29.99
CA VAL A 95 3.16 10.65 30.98
C VAL A 95 1.89 11.24 30.35
N ILE A 96 2.01 11.77 29.13
CA ILE A 96 0.90 12.33 28.36
C ILE A 96 -0.17 11.27 28.06
N ALA A 97 0.23 10.08 27.59
CA ALA A 97 -0.70 9.01 27.25
C ALA A 97 -1.59 8.52 28.42
N THR A 98 -1.19 8.79 29.67
CA THR A 98 -1.95 8.39 30.87
C THR A 98 -2.91 9.46 31.40
N LYS A 99 -2.93 10.66 30.81
CA LYS A 99 -3.77 11.78 31.25
C LYS A 99 -4.86 12.08 30.21
N THR A 100 -6.02 12.52 30.68
CA THR A 100 -7.12 12.95 29.81
C THR A 100 -6.87 14.37 29.28
N PRO A 101 -7.01 14.62 27.96
CA PRO A 101 -6.91 15.96 27.40
C PRO A 101 -8.02 16.90 27.91
N VAL A 102 -7.66 18.15 28.16
CA VAL A 102 -8.57 19.24 28.58
C VAL A 102 -8.84 20.19 27.41
N ARG A 103 -9.91 20.98 27.50
CA ARG A 103 -10.21 22.03 26.53
C ARG A 103 -9.12 23.10 26.57
N LEU A 104 -8.67 23.55 25.40
CA LEU A 104 -7.68 24.60 25.24
C LEU A 104 -8.37 25.87 24.75
N ASP A 105 -8.29 26.94 25.55
CA ASP A 105 -8.79 28.25 25.16
C ASP A 105 -7.83 28.94 24.18
N TYR A 106 -8.40 29.71 23.27
CA TYR A 106 -7.65 30.41 22.23
C TYR A 106 -8.31 31.74 21.82
N THR A 107 -7.49 32.57 21.18
CA THR A 107 -7.86 33.83 20.53
C THR A 107 -7.54 33.79 19.04
N ILE A 108 -8.19 34.64 18.25
CA ILE A 108 -7.80 34.80 16.84
C ILE A 108 -6.58 35.71 16.79
N HIS A 109 -5.46 35.19 16.30
CA HIS A 109 -4.20 35.92 16.20
C HIS A 109 -4.12 36.69 14.88
N GLU A 110 -4.37 35.98 13.78
CA GLU A 110 -4.25 36.50 12.41
C GLU A 110 -5.25 35.78 11.52
N TYR A 111 -5.62 36.39 10.39
CA TYR A 111 -6.49 35.81 9.39
C TYR A 111 -6.25 36.48 8.05
N SER A 112 -6.48 35.75 6.96
CA SER A 112 -6.31 36.27 5.60
C SER A 112 -7.35 37.33 5.22
N SER A 113 -8.63 37.00 5.35
CA SER A 113 -9.75 37.86 4.97
C SER A 113 -11.06 37.36 5.59
N TYR A 114 -12.12 38.16 5.50
CA TYR A 114 -13.47 37.72 5.82
C TYR A 114 -14.53 38.49 5.02
N CYS A 115 -15.74 37.92 4.93
CA CYS A 115 -16.87 38.54 4.23
C CYS A 115 -17.98 38.98 5.21
N GLY A 116 -18.39 40.24 5.12
CA GLY A 116 -19.56 40.78 5.83
C GLY A 116 -19.52 40.53 7.33
N THR A 117 -20.57 39.88 7.85
CA THR A 117 -20.73 39.56 9.29
C THR A 117 -20.04 38.26 9.72
N PHE A 118 -19.42 37.52 8.80
CA PHE A 118 -18.78 36.22 9.06
C PHE A 118 -17.35 36.39 9.59
N HIS A 119 -17.22 37.12 10.69
CA HIS A 119 -15.95 37.47 11.31
C HIS A 119 -15.22 36.24 11.87
N PRO A 120 -13.87 36.17 11.79
CA PRO A 120 -13.05 35.07 12.36
C PRO A 120 -13.41 34.67 13.80
N HIS A 121 -13.64 35.64 14.69
CA HIS A 121 -14.07 35.42 16.08
C HIS A 121 -15.32 34.56 16.26
N ASN A 122 -16.20 34.47 15.25
CA ASN A 122 -17.44 33.71 15.35
C ASN A 122 -17.20 32.21 15.53
N ILE A 123 -16.06 31.67 15.10
CA ILE A 123 -15.73 30.24 15.24
C ILE A 123 -15.60 29.80 16.70
N ARG A 124 -15.48 30.72 17.66
CA ARG A 124 -15.38 30.40 19.09
C ARG A 124 -16.73 29.97 19.69
N VAL A 125 -17.83 30.26 19.00
CA VAL A 125 -19.19 30.02 19.47
C VAL A 125 -19.86 28.97 18.58
N ASN A 126 -20.31 27.87 19.18
CA ASN A 126 -21.03 26.82 18.45
C ASN A 126 -22.54 27.11 18.45
N LYS A 127 -23.04 27.73 17.37
CA LYS A 127 -24.49 27.91 17.13
C LYS A 127 -24.87 27.35 15.75
N PRO A 128 -25.12 26.03 15.64
CA PRO A 128 -25.33 25.36 14.36
C PRO A 128 -26.59 25.83 13.61
N THR A 129 -27.54 26.48 14.30
CA THR A 129 -28.76 27.04 13.72
C THR A 129 -28.60 28.48 13.23
N ASP A 130 -27.52 29.17 13.59
CA ASP A 130 -27.27 30.56 13.24
C ASP A 130 -26.26 30.64 12.09
N GLN A 131 -26.72 31.07 10.92
CA GLN A 131 -25.86 31.15 9.73
C GLN A 131 -24.69 32.14 9.89
N SER A 132 -24.82 33.13 10.79
CA SER A 132 -23.77 34.11 11.05
C SER A 132 -22.69 33.61 12.00
N SER A 133 -22.93 32.51 12.72
CA SER A 133 -21.98 31.90 13.67
C SER A 133 -20.89 31.10 12.97
N ARG A 134 -20.15 31.76 12.08
CA ARG A 134 -19.03 31.21 11.32
C ARG A 134 -18.06 32.30 10.91
N TRP A 135 -16.84 31.88 10.61
CA TRP A 135 -15.96 32.62 9.72
C TRP A 135 -16.28 32.24 8.27
N SER A 136 -16.25 33.23 7.36
CA SER A 136 -16.23 32.99 5.92
C SER A 136 -15.20 33.89 5.28
N SER A 137 -14.32 33.33 4.44
CA SER A 137 -13.30 34.10 3.73
C SER A 137 -13.92 35.18 2.83
N GLY A 138 -13.14 36.21 2.50
CA GLY A 138 -13.50 37.26 1.55
C GLY A 138 -13.39 36.80 0.09
N THR A 139 -12.44 35.90 -0.20
CA THR A 139 -12.18 35.34 -1.54
C THR A 139 -12.06 33.80 -1.48
N HIS A 140 -12.10 33.16 -2.64
CA HIS A 140 -11.92 31.71 -2.82
C HIS A 140 -10.62 31.42 -3.57
N ASP A 141 -9.48 31.59 -2.88
CA ASP A 141 -8.14 31.31 -3.39
C ASP A 141 -7.30 30.53 -2.35
N GLN A 142 -6.13 30.02 -2.73
CA GLN A 142 -5.31 29.22 -1.83
C GLN A 142 -4.53 30.06 -0.79
N THR A 143 -4.74 31.37 -0.73
CA THR A 143 -4.08 32.26 0.23
C THR A 143 -4.88 32.43 1.52
N GLN A 144 -6.04 31.78 1.64
CA GLN A 144 -6.92 31.92 2.80
C GLN A 144 -6.42 31.11 4.00
N TYR A 145 -6.49 31.70 5.20
CA TYR A 145 -6.09 31.05 6.45
C TYR A 145 -6.67 31.72 7.70
N LEU A 146 -6.65 30.99 8.82
CA LEU A 146 -6.83 31.51 10.18
C LEU A 146 -5.65 31.07 11.05
N VAL A 147 -5.11 31.98 11.85
CA VAL A 147 -4.13 31.66 12.91
C VAL A 147 -4.78 31.88 14.26
N LEU A 148 -4.78 30.83 15.07
CA LEU A 148 -5.27 30.80 16.44
C LEU A 148 -4.07 30.88 17.38
N ARG A 149 -4.16 31.69 18.43
CA ARG A 149 -3.18 31.71 19.52
C ARG A 149 -3.81 31.14 20.77
N LEU A 150 -3.22 30.06 21.30
CA LEU A 150 -3.64 29.47 22.57
C LEU A 150 -3.36 30.45 23.72
N ASP A 151 -4.17 30.42 24.78
CA ASP A 151 -3.93 31.31 25.93
C ASP A 151 -2.59 31.01 26.64
N GLN A 152 -2.15 29.75 26.59
CA GLN A 152 -0.85 29.28 27.06
C GLN A 152 -0.33 28.18 26.14
N PRO A 153 1.00 27.96 26.06
CA PRO A 153 1.56 26.83 25.33
C PRO A 153 0.99 25.50 25.83
N ALA A 154 0.64 24.62 24.91
CA ALA A 154 0.05 23.33 25.22
C ALA A 154 0.54 22.24 24.26
N VAL A 155 0.37 20.99 24.64
CA VAL A 155 0.42 19.86 23.71
C VAL A 155 -0.99 19.69 23.15
N ALA A 156 -1.25 20.12 21.92
CA ALA A 156 -2.56 19.98 21.27
C ALA A 156 -2.75 18.54 20.77
N CYS A 157 -3.82 17.87 21.20
CA CYS A 157 -4.07 16.45 20.91
C CYS A 157 -5.18 16.23 19.87
N SER A 158 -6.17 17.12 19.81
CA SER A 158 -7.28 16.99 18.84
C SER A 158 -7.92 18.33 18.53
N ILE A 159 -8.46 18.45 17.32
CA ILE A 159 -9.27 19.56 16.85
C ILE A 159 -10.66 19.06 16.45
N MET A 160 -11.71 19.76 16.88
CA MET A 160 -13.09 19.51 16.47
C MET A 160 -13.57 20.66 15.58
N PHE A 161 -14.22 20.32 14.47
CA PHE A 161 -14.96 21.26 13.65
C PHE A 161 -16.46 21.09 13.88
N GLY A 162 -17.12 22.11 14.42
CA GLY A 162 -18.57 22.17 14.39
C GLY A 162 -19.08 22.52 12.99
N LYS A 163 -20.36 22.25 12.73
CA LYS A 163 -20.99 22.49 11.43
C LYS A 163 -22.35 23.16 11.58
N PHE A 164 -22.87 23.64 10.45
CA PHE A 164 -24.26 24.07 10.37
C PHE A 164 -25.20 22.88 10.55
N HIS A 165 -26.40 23.12 11.06
CA HIS A 165 -27.42 22.08 11.30
C HIS A 165 -27.94 21.37 10.03
N ARG A 166 -27.40 21.72 8.85
CA ARG A 166 -27.64 21.09 7.55
C ARG A 166 -26.35 21.07 6.75
N ALA A 167 -26.25 20.14 5.80
CA ALA A 167 -25.20 20.15 4.79
C ALA A 167 -25.10 21.53 4.11
N HIS A 168 -23.88 22.02 3.92
CA HIS A 168 -23.65 23.37 3.41
C HIS A 168 -22.45 23.40 2.46
N VAL A 169 -22.65 23.99 1.29
CA VAL A 169 -21.67 24.03 0.19
C VAL A 169 -20.31 24.62 0.57
N CYS A 170 -20.27 25.53 1.54
CA CYS A 170 -19.04 26.13 2.08
C CYS A 170 -18.25 25.25 3.07
N ASN A 171 -18.72 24.05 3.42
CA ASN A 171 -17.95 23.12 4.25
C ASN A 171 -16.62 22.79 3.57
N LEU A 172 -15.55 22.71 4.36
CA LEU A 172 -14.20 22.49 3.87
C LEU A 172 -14.04 21.04 3.43
N ARG A 173 -14.03 20.80 2.12
CA ARG A 173 -13.75 19.49 1.53
C ARG A 173 -12.30 19.07 1.73
N GLU A 174 -11.40 20.05 1.87
CA GLU A 174 -9.98 19.82 2.10
C GLU A 174 -9.39 21.00 2.87
N PHE A 175 -8.56 20.72 3.86
CA PHE A 175 -7.85 21.70 4.69
C PHE A 175 -6.59 21.11 5.31
N LYS A 176 -5.68 21.99 5.71
CA LYS A 176 -4.50 21.67 6.50
C LYS A 176 -4.50 22.41 7.82
N VAL A 177 -3.89 21.81 8.84
CA VAL A 177 -3.65 22.44 10.14
C VAL A 177 -2.15 22.37 10.43
N TYR A 178 -1.59 23.50 10.84
CA TYR A 178 -0.21 23.64 11.26
C TYR A 178 -0.15 24.04 12.73
N GLY A 179 0.88 23.61 13.45
CA GLY A 179 1.11 23.97 14.85
C GLY A 179 2.57 24.32 15.10
N GLY A 180 2.82 25.33 15.92
CA GLY A 180 4.18 25.76 16.25
C GLY A 180 4.23 26.70 17.45
N MET A 181 5.45 27.02 17.89
CA MET A 181 5.70 28.01 18.94
C MET A 181 5.70 29.44 18.41
N GLU A 182 5.95 29.62 17.11
CA GLU A 182 6.00 30.90 16.41
C GLU A 182 5.05 30.87 15.20
N PRO A 183 4.47 32.02 14.79
CA PRO A 183 3.52 32.07 13.69
C PRO A 183 4.14 31.74 12.32
N ASP A 184 5.42 32.02 12.15
CA ASP A 184 6.16 31.82 10.90
C ASP A 184 6.93 30.48 10.85
N ASP A 185 6.99 29.76 11.98
CA ASP A 185 7.66 28.46 12.12
C ASP A 185 6.69 27.45 12.73
N MET A 186 5.94 26.78 11.84
CA MET A 186 4.96 25.75 12.20
C MET A 186 5.15 24.48 11.38
N VAL A 187 4.88 23.34 11.99
CA VAL A 187 4.83 22.04 11.31
C VAL A 187 3.38 21.71 10.96
N GLU A 188 3.16 21.08 9.81
CA GLU A 188 1.83 20.53 9.50
C GLU A 188 1.53 19.37 10.46
N ILE A 189 0.35 19.39 11.07
CA ILE A 189 -0.08 18.46 12.12
C ILE A 189 -1.38 17.71 11.78
N LEU A 190 -2.04 18.08 10.68
CA LEU A 190 -3.21 17.43 10.11
C LEU A 190 -3.44 17.90 8.66
N HIS A 191 -3.72 16.98 7.74
CA HIS A 191 -4.27 17.27 6.40
C HIS A 191 -5.49 16.37 6.19
N ASN A 192 -6.67 16.97 6.10
CA ASN A 192 -7.91 16.21 6.00
C ASN A 192 -9.04 16.99 5.30
N GLY A 193 -10.24 16.44 5.24
CA GLY A 193 -11.45 17.05 4.71
C GLY A 193 -12.65 16.80 5.62
N LEU A 194 -13.59 17.74 5.68
CA LEU A 194 -14.85 17.55 6.40
C LEU A 194 -15.86 16.85 5.49
N GLN A 195 -16.72 16.00 6.05
CA GLN A 195 -17.90 15.50 5.31
C GLN A 195 -18.95 16.61 5.13
N ASN A 196 -19.69 16.60 4.01
CA ASN A 196 -20.77 17.58 3.77
C ASN A 196 -22.09 17.19 4.44
N ASN A 197 -22.09 17.10 5.77
CA ASN A 197 -23.26 16.83 6.60
C ASN A 197 -23.36 17.87 7.74
N ALA A 198 -24.24 17.64 8.71
CA ALA A 198 -24.44 18.52 9.87
C ALA A 198 -23.64 18.10 11.11
N GLU A 199 -22.92 16.98 11.04
CA GLU A 199 -22.29 16.35 12.20
C GLU A 199 -20.92 16.96 12.46
N ALA A 200 -20.62 17.28 13.72
CA ALA A 200 -19.30 17.77 14.10
C ALA A 200 -18.26 16.65 13.98
N GLU A 201 -17.07 16.98 13.49
CA GLU A 201 -15.99 16.01 13.27
C GLU A 201 -14.79 16.32 14.16
N ILE A 202 -14.19 15.28 14.74
CA ILE A 202 -13.01 15.39 15.62
C ILE A 202 -11.86 14.68 14.95
N PHE A 203 -10.72 15.37 14.85
CA PHE A 203 -9.50 14.86 14.28
C PHE A 203 -8.39 14.84 15.33
N PRO A 204 -7.64 13.73 15.47
CA PRO A 204 -6.41 13.73 16.25
C PRO A 204 -5.36 14.64 15.58
N LEU A 205 -4.54 15.31 16.39
CA LEU A 205 -3.44 16.15 15.93
C LEU A 205 -2.11 15.46 16.22
N VAL A 206 -1.18 15.52 15.26
CA VAL A 206 0.19 15.04 15.47
C VAL A 206 0.89 15.96 16.48
N HIS A 207 1.29 15.41 17.62
CA HIS A 207 1.89 16.16 18.73
C HIS A 207 3.26 15.62 19.16
N SER A 208 3.87 14.77 18.32
CA SER A 208 5.24 14.30 18.49
C SER A 208 5.99 14.46 17.18
N LEU A 209 7.15 15.13 17.23
CA LEU A 209 8.06 15.27 16.12
C LEU A 209 8.56 13.89 15.71
N ARG A 210 8.30 13.55 14.46
CA ARG A 210 8.96 12.46 13.75
C ARG A 210 10.18 13.05 13.05
N HIS A 211 11.21 12.23 12.84
CA HIS A 211 12.19 12.55 11.81
C HIS A 211 11.44 12.72 10.48
N VAL A 212 11.38 13.96 9.98
CA VAL A 212 10.73 14.29 8.70
C VAL A 212 11.62 13.82 7.57
N VAL A 213 11.06 13.05 6.64
CA VAL A 213 11.73 12.56 5.43
C VAL A 213 11.00 13.15 4.21
N GLY A 214 11.54 14.23 3.64
CA GLY A 214 10.91 14.96 2.54
C GLY A 214 9.64 15.74 2.95
N ASN A 215 8.86 16.20 1.96
CA ASN A 215 7.65 17.01 2.16
C ASN A 215 6.40 16.19 2.59
N VAL A 216 6.57 14.97 3.09
CA VAL A 216 5.45 14.08 3.45
C VAL A 216 5.47 13.82 4.95
N LEU A 217 4.42 14.25 5.63
CA LEU A 217 4.13 13.85 7.00
C LEU A 217 3.57 12.43 7.00
N ILE A 218 4.31 11.51 7.65
CA ILE A 218 3.81 10.16 7.88
C ILE A 218 2.84 10.24 9.05
N ASP A 219 1.55 10.30 8.74
CA ASP A 219 0.46 10.15 9.70
C ASP A 219 0.53 8.74 10.31
N VAL A 220 0.69 8.65 11.63
CA VAL A 220 0.46 7.40 12.37
C VAL A 220 -0.58 7.73 13.40
N CYS A 221 -1.82 7.57 12.98
CA CYS A 221 -2.93 7.39 13.88
C CYS A 221 -2.95 5.91 14.29
N TYR A 222 -2.85 5.66 15.60
CA TYR A 222 -3.12 4.39 16.27
C TYR A 222 -2.34 3.13 15.79
N CYS A 223 -1.11 2.94 16.26
CA CYS A 223 -0.56 1.59 16.48
C CYS A 223 0.51 1.58 17.60
N LEU A 224 0.28 0.70 18.58
CA LEU A 224 1.03 0.49 19.83
C LEU A 224 2.42 -0.15 19.65
N THR A 225 2.98 -0.23 18.44
CA THR A 225 4.17 -1.05 18.12
C THR A 225 5.45 -0.27 17.81
N HIS A 226 5.40 1.06 17.65
CA HIS A 226 6.61 1.91 17.48
C HIS A 226 7.07 2.60 18.77
N ALA A 227 6.94 1.92 19.92
CA ALA A 227 7.39 2.40 21.22
C ALA A 227 8.92 2.44 21.44
N LEU A 228 9.73 2.34 20.36
CA LEU A 228 11.19 2.15 20.43
C LEU A 228 12.03 3.30 19.85
N TYR A 229 11.42 4.34 19.29
CA TYR A 229 12.15 5.51 18.79
C TYR A 229 11.60 6.79 19.43
N ASN A 230 12.48 7.71 19.82
CA ASN A 230 12.15 8.91 20.61
C ASN A 230 11.13 9.82 19.90
N ASN A 231 9.84 9.58 20.11
CA ASN A 231 8.76 10.50 19.75
C ASN A 231 8.86 11.76 20.62
N GLN A 232 9.61 12.75 20.13
CA GLN A 232 9.83 13.99 20.86
C GLN A 232 8.55 14.82 20.83
N VAL A 233 7.89 14.97 21.97
CA VAL A 233 6.70 15.80 22.09
C VAL A 233 7.11 17.27 21.95
N PHE A 234 6.34 18.06 21.19
CA PHE A 234 6.62 19.48 20.99
C PHE A 234 5.46 20.35 21.48
N PRO A 235 5.76 21.55 22.02
CA PRO A 235 4.77 22.51 22.47
C PRO A 235 4.19 23.29 21.29
N ILE A 236 2.91 23.66 21.40
CA ILE A 236 2.19 24.47 20.42
C ILE A 236 1.66 25.71 21.13
N GLN A 237 1.91 26.88 20.55
CA GLN A 237 1.38 28.18 20.98
C GLN A 237 0.43 28.76 19.92
N TYR A 238 0.69 28.46 18.65
CA TYR A 238 -0.09 28.91 17.51
C TYR A 238 -0.58 27.73 16.67
N ILE A 239 -1.82 27.81 16.20
CA ILE A 239 -2.42 26.83 15.29
C ILE A 239 -2.92 27.57 14.05
N LYS A 240 -2.44 27.20 12.86
CA LYS A 240 -2.88 27.78 11.59
C LYS A 240 -3.74 26.80 10.82
N ILE A 241 -4.96 27.20 10.47
CA ILE A 241 -5.90 26.42 9.65
C ILE A 241 -5.92 27.01 8.24
N VAL A 242 -5.56 26.20 7.24
CA VAL A 242 -5.49 26.57 5.83
C VAL A 242 -6.54 25.78 5.05
N PRO A 243 -7.69 26.39 4.70
CA PRO A 243 -8.66 25.74 3.82
C PRO A 243 -8.12 25.63 2.38
N LEU A 244 -8.35 24.48 1.74
CA LEU A 244 -7.87 24.18 0.39
C LEU A 244 -9.00 23.96 -0.62
N ALA A 245 -10.14 23.40 -0.20
CA ALA A 245 -11.29 23.19 -1.07
C ALA A 245 -12.61 23.23 -0.30
N THR A 246 -13.70 23.61 -0.98
CA THR A 246 -15.08 23.50 -0.49
C THR A 246 -15.89 22.51 -1.34
N TYR A 247 -17.09 22.13 -0.89
CA TYR A 247 -17.99 21.27 -1.67
C TYR A 247 -18.68 22.01 -2.82
N GLY A 248 -18.99 23.29 -2.65
CA GLY A 248 -19.50 24.14 -3.72
C GLY A 248 -18.36 24.75 -4.52
N PRO A 249 -18.34 24.60 -5.86
CA PRO A 249 -17.31 25.26 -6.67
C PRO A 249 -17.40 26.78 -6.49
N ASN A 250 -16.26 27.43 -6.21
CA ASN A 250 -16.13 28.88 -6.04
C ASN A 250 -16.85 29.49 -4.82
N PHE A 251 -17.25 28.69 -3.83
CA PHE A 251 -17.80 29.22 -2.57
C PHE A 251 -16.70 29.55 -1.57
N ASN A 252 -16.79 30.73 -0.95
CA ASN A 252 -15.86 31.14 0.11
C ASN A 252 -15.74 30.08 1.21
N TYR A 253 -14.52 29.88 1.69
CA TYR A 253 -14.22 28.93 2.75
C TYR A 253 -14.92 29.34 4.02
N SER A 254 -15.59 28.40 4.69
CA SER A 254 -16.25 28.71 5.95
C SER A 254 -15.90 27.70 7.04
N ILE A 255 -15.60 28.23 8.22
CA ILE A 255 -15.39 27.44 9.44
C ILE A 255 -16.47 27.87 10.42
N TRP A 256 -17.30 26.93 10.85
CA TRP A 256 -18.44 27.23 11.74
C TRP A 256 -18.01 27.32 13.19
N HIS A 257 -17.28 26.34 13.67
CA HIS A 257 -16.79 26.31 15.04
C HIS A 257 -15.52 25.49 15.15
N VAL A 258 -14.62 25.87 16.05
CA VAL A 258 -13.40 25.12 16.39
C VAL A 258 -13.36 24.89 17.90
N ASP A 259 -13.14 23.63 18.31
CA ASP A 259 -12.79 23.26 19.68
C ASP A 259 -11.46 22.53 19.69
N LEU A 260 -10.58 22.90 20.62
CA LEU A 260 -9.24 22.33 20.74
C LEU A 260 -9.11 21.62 22.08
N ARG A 261 -8.48 20.45 22.08
CA ARG A 261 -8.19 19.70 23.30
C ARG A 261 -6.74 19.26 23.36
N GLY A 262 -6.18 19.24 24.56
CA GLY A 262 -4.78 18.90 24.79
C GLY A 262 -4.35 19.01 26.24
N HIS A 263 -3.05 19.15 26.49
CA HIS A 263 -2.46 19.26 27.82
C HIS A 263 -1.75 20.59 28.01
N CYS A 264 -2.18 21.36 29.01
CA CYS A 264 -1.56 22.62 29.44
C CYS A 264 -1.13 22.61 30.93
N ASP A 265 -1.06 21.41 31.53
CA ASP A 265 -0.60 21.25 32.93
C ASP A 265 0.83 21.79 33.07
N PRO A 266 1.09 22.77 33.96
CA PRO A 266 2.39 23.42 34.07
C PRO A 266 3.57 22.46 34.27
N LYS A 267 3.38 21.35 35.01
CA LYS A 267 4.44 20.37 35.26
C LYS A 267 4.75 19.53 34.02
N ILE A 268 3.72 19.23 33.21
CA ILE A 268 3.93 18.53 31.93
C ILE A 268 4.59 19.48 30.94
N MET A 269 4.10 20.71 30.85
CA MET A 269 4.60 21.69 29.91
C MET A 269 6.04 22.09 30.20
N GLU A 270 6.46 22.17 31.46
CA GLU A 270 7.87 22.38 31.81
C GLU A 270 8.78 21.27 31.26
N LEU A 271 8.35 20.01 31.38
CA LEU A 271 9.09 18.87 30.83
C LEU A 271 9.12 18.90 29.29
N VAL A 272 7.98 19.18 28.64
CA VAL A 272 7.87 19.27 27.18
C VAL A 272 8.73 20.41 26.64
N MET A 273 8.69 21.59 27.26
CA MET A 273 9.46 22.76 26.84
C MET A 273 10.96 22.52 26.99
N ASN A 274 11.40 21.92 28.10
CA ASN A 274 12.81 21.55 28.29
C ASN A 274 13.27 20.53 27.25
N GLU A 275 12.52 19.44 27.02
CA GLU A 275 12.88 18.46 26.00
C GLU A 275 12.89 19.09 24.58
N TYR A 276 11.94 19.96 24.26
CA TYR A 276 11.88 20.65 22.98
C TYR A 276 13.06 21.61 22.77
N GLN A 277 13.47 22.36 23.80
CA GLN A 277 14.66 23.22 23.74
C GLN A 277 15.94 22.40 23.52
N ASN A 278 16.11 21.30 24.28
CA ASN A 278 17.25 20.40 24.12
C ASN A 278 17.27 19.77 22.71
N TYR A 279 16.10 19.43 22.15
CA TYR A 279 15.98 18.95 20.79
C TYR A 279 16.41 20.01 19.76
N ARG A 280 15.90 21.25 19.87
CA ARG A 280 16.29 22.35 18.98
C ARG A 280 17.79 22.60 19.03
N GLU A 281 18.38 22.70 20.22
CA GLU A 281 19.81 22.90 20.40
C GLU A 281 20.62 21.78 19.74
N ARG A 282 20.22 20.51 19.96
CA ARG A 282 20.87 19.36 19.34
C ARG A 282 20.79 19.40 17.81
N GLU A 283 19.62 19.66 17.25
CA GLU A 283 19.45 19.72 15.79
C GLU A 283 20.19 20.90 15.17
N THR A 284 20.22 22.07 15.82
CA THR A 284 21.06 23.20 15.41
C THR A 284 22.54 22.81 15.38
N LEU A 285 23.03 22.13 16.41
CA LEU A 285 24.42 21.63 16.43
C LEU A 285 24.68 20.62 15.30
N ARG A 286 23.73 19.73 15.01
CA ARG A 286 23.84 18.80 13.86
C ARG A 286 23.88 19.53 12.52
N LEU A 287 23.08 20.58 12.33
CA LEU A 287 23.14 21.43 11.13
C LEU A 287 24.49 22.14 10.99
N CYS A 288 25.07 22.63 12.09
CA CYS A 288 26.43 23.17 12.10
C CYS A 288 27.46 22.11 11.68
N LEU A 289 27.40 20.92 12.29
CA LEU A 289 28.29 19.80 11.93
C LEU A 289 28.18 19.44 10.44
N LYS A 290 26.97 19.30 9.92
CA LYS A 290 26.72 19.08 8.48
C LYS A 290 27.36 20.16 7.62
N HIS A 291 27.14 21.43 7.96
CA HIS A 291 27.67 22.57 7.19
C HIS A 291 29.20 22.60 7.10
N PHE A 292 29.89 22.31 8.20
CA PHE A 292 31.36 22.25 8.23
C PHE A 292 31.92 21.03 7.50
N ARG A 293 31.26 19.87 7.63
CA ARG A 293 31.61 18.65 6.90
C ARG A 293 31.55 18.86 5.38
N GLN A 294 30.47 19.46 4.88
CA GLN A 294 30.26 19.73 3.45
C GLN A 294 31.29 20.69 2.84
N ARG A 295 31.98 21.49 3.67
CA ARG A 295 33.04 22.43 3.25
C ARG A 295 34.45 21.90 3.51
N ASN A 296 34.57 20.62 3.86
CA ASN A 296 35.83 19.99 4.25
C ASN A 296 36.53 20.70 5.43
N MET A 297 35.78 21.36 6.32
CA MET A 297 36.29 22.05 7.52
C MET A 297 36.29 21.09 8.72
N MET A 298 37.04 19.98 8.59
CA MET A 298 36.97 18.85 9.51
C MET A 298 37.56 19.14 10.90
N ASP A 299 38.48 20.09 11.01
CA ASP A 299 39.03 20.56 12.29
C ASP A 299 37.95 21.19 13.18
N ILE A 300 37.12 22.06 12.61
CA ILE A 300 35.97 22.67 13.30
C ILE A 300 34.90 21.62 13.60
N PHE A 301 34.63 20.72 12.65
CA PHE A 301 33.69 19.61 12.83
C PHE A 301 34.03 18.79 14.09
N TYR A 302 35.26 18.29 14.21
CA TYR A 302 35.66 17.49 15.36
C TYR A 302 35.74 18.30 16.64
N LEU A 303 36.13 19.57 16.59
CA LEU A 303 36.13 20.44 17.76
C LEU A 303 34.73 20.59 18.35
N ILE A 304 33.72 20.86 17.52
CA ILE A 304 32.33 20.98 17.96
C ILE A 304 31.82 19.63 18.45
N LYS A 305 31.98 18.57 17.65
CA LYS A 305 31.54 17.20 17.99
C LYS A 305 32.07 16.76 19.35
N ASN A 306 33.37 16.89 19.58
CA ASN A 306 34.01 16.41 20.81
C ASN A 306 33.64 17.25 22.04
N ARG A 307 33.36 18.55 21.87
CA ARG A 307 32.94 19.41 22.99
C ARG A 307 31.48 19.25 23.36
N THR A 308 30.60 19.02 22.38
CA THR A 308 29.15 18.93 22.62
C THR A 308 28.67 17.49 22.83
N GLY A 309 29.41 16.50 22.33
CA GLY A 309 28.99 15.10 22.31
C GLY A 309 27.82 14.82 21.35
N VAL A 310 27.46 15.79 20.49
CA VAL A 310 26.39 15.63 19.51
C VAL A 310 26.92 14.87 18.30
N GLU A 311 26.31 13.72 18.03
CA GLU A 311 26.56 12.95 16.81
C GLU A 311 25.75 13.53 15.64
N LEU A 312 26.40 13.70 14.48
CA LEU A 312 25.76 14.15 13.25
C LEU A 312 24.77 13.10 12.73
N GLU A 313 25.17 11.84 12.76
CA GLU A 313 24.53 10.72 12.08
C GLU A 313 24.96 9.40 12.75
N HIS A 314 24.45 8.27 12.24
CA HIS A 314 24.85 6.95 12.74
C HIS A 314 26.36 6.69 12.48
N PRO A 315 27.11 6.07 13.41
CA PRO A 315 28.55 5.80 13.25
C PRO A 315 28.93 5.14 11.92
N PHE A 316 28.13 4.18 11.48
CA PHE A 316 28.21 3.57 10.15
C PHE A 316 28.40 4.58 8.99
N LEU A 317 27.61 5.65 8.97
CA LEU A 317 27.67 6.67 7.92
C LEU A 317 28.93 7.53 8.05
N SER A 318 29.34 7.79 9.29
CA SER A 318 30.58 8.51 9.57
C SER A 318 31.80 7.73 9.10
N ASP A 319 31.82 6.41 9.30
CA ASP A 319 32.88 5.52 8.82
C ASP A 319 32.87 5.42 7.29
N LEU A 320 31.69 5.27 6.68
CA LEU A 320 31.55 5.26 5.22
C LEU A 320 32.10 6.55 4.60
N HIS A 321 31.72 7.71 5.11
CA HIS A 321 32.22 8.99 4.61
C HIS A 321 33.71 9.17 4.86
N LYS A 322 34.22 8.75 6.03
CA LYS A 322 35.65 8.83 6.31
C LYS A 322 36.45 8.07 5.25
N HIS A 323 36.11 6.81 5.02
CA HIS A 323 36.83 5.97 4.07
C HIS A 323 36.60 6.41 2.62
N LEU A 324 35.34 6.67 2.23
CA LEU A 324 35.00 7.02 0.86
C LEU A 324 35.39 8.45 0.47
N VAL A 325 35.05 9.43 1.30
CA VAL A 325 35.18 10.86 0.97
C VAL A 325 36.52 11.42 1.41
N LEU A 326 36.97 11.14 2.63
CA LEU A 326 38.20 11.76 3.16
C LEU A 326 39.46 11.00 2.76
N GLU A 327 39.44 9.67 2.80
CA GLU A 327 40.64 8.83 2.66
C GLU A 327 40.84 8.22 1.27
N SER A 328 39.82 8.29 0.38
CA SER A 328 39.79 7.53 -0.89
C SER A 328 40.05 6.02 -0.71
N ASP A 329 39.75 5.47 0.47
CA ASP A 329 39.88 4.05 0.76
C ASP A 329 38.60 3.32 0.34
N PHE A 330 38.51 3.05 -0.96
CA PHE A 330 37.37 2.37 -1.56
C PHE A 330 37.20 0.94 -1.05
N ASP A 331 38.29 0.25 -0.70
CA ASP A 331 38.24 -1.13 -0.21
C ASP A 331 37.63 -1.18 1.21
N ALA A 332 38.01 -0.24 2.09
CA ALA A 332 37.36 -0.06 3.38
C ALA A 332 35.89 0.38 3.26
N ALA A 333 35.59 1.27 2.31
CA ALA A 333 34.21 1.70 2.05
C ALA A 333 33.30 0.52 1.58
N GLU A 334 33.82 -0.38 0.73
CA GLU A 334 33.11 -1.61 0.35
C GLU A 334 32.86 -2.51 1.57
N HIS A 335 33.83 -2.66 2.48
CA HIS A 335 33.69 -3.44 3.70
C HIS A 335 32.59 -2.87 4.63
N VAL A 336 32.54 -1.54 4.77
CA VAL A 336 31.46 -0.88 5.51
C VAL A 336 30.10 -1.27 4.89
N LEU A 337 29.92 -1.14 3.58
CA LEU A 337 28.66 -1.55 2.93
C LEU A 337 28.33 -3.04 3.13
N GLN A 338 29.33 -3.92 3.16
CA GLN A 338 29.13 -5.35 3.44
C GLN A 338 28.56 -5.58 4.84
N GLU A 339 29.09 -4.88 5.84
CA GLU A 339 28.57 -4.93 7.21
C GLU A 339 27.15 -4.37 7.30
N ALA A 340 26.84 -3.29 6.57
CA ALA A 340 25.47 -2.76 6.48
C ALA A 340 24.48 -3.79 5.93
N ASN A 341 24.88 -4.49 4.87
CA ASN A 341 24.05 -5.53 4.27
C ASN A 341 23.86 -6.70 5.24
N ALA A 342 24.92 -7.14 5.92
CA ALA A 342 24.85 -8.19 6.94
C ALA A 342 23.96 -7.80 8.13
N CYS A 343 23.93 -6.51 8.48
CA CYS A 343 23.07 -5.94 9.52
C CYS A 343 21.64 -5.59 9.03
N ASN A 344 21.27 -5.93 7.79
CA ASN A 344 19.94 -5.69 7.22
C ASN A 344 19.54 -4.19 7.17
N ILE A 345 20.52 -3.28 7.07
CA ILE A 345 20.25 -1.82 7.12
C ILE A 345 19.36 -1.36 5.95
N PHE A 346 19.46 -2.00 4.78
CA PHE A 346 18.65 -1.68 3.61
C PHE A 346 17.17 -2.08 3.73
N ASN A 347 16.78 -2.89 4.72
CA ASN A 347 15.42 -3.44 4.81
C ASN A 347 14.35 -2.35 5.02
N GLU A 348 14.65 -1.28 5.75
CA GLU A 348 13.71 -0.16 5.92
C GLU A 348 13.42 0.54 4.59
N TYR A 349 14.46 0.81 3.81
CA TYR A 349 14.31 1.37 2.45
C TYR A 349 13.47 0.43 1.57
N ILE A 350 13.80 -0.86 1.56
CA ILE A 350 13.09 -1.87 0.76
C ILE A 350 11.64 -1.99 1.19
N SER A 351 11.34 -1.93 2.50
CA SER A 351 9.96 -1.98 2.99
C SER A 351 9.11 -0.81 2.48
N ASN A 352 9.72 0.35 2.28
CA ASN A 352 9.07 1.55 1.77
C ASN A 352 9.16 1.72 0.25
N ALA A 353 10.00 0.92 -0.42
CA ALA A 353 10.15 0.94 -1.86
C ALA A 353 8.84 0.58 -2.58
N GLU A 354 8.68 1.17 -3.76
CA GLU A 354 7.52 0.92 -4.62
C GLU A 354 7.53 -0.52 -5.14
N TYR A 355 6.35 -1.12 -5.21
CA TYR A 355 6.19 -2.42 -5.86
C TYR A 355 6.31 -2.28 -7.37
N LYS A 356 7.03 -3.21 -7.98
CA LYS A 356 7.07 -3.40 -9.43
C LYS A 356 6.20 -4.60 -9.81
N PRO A 357 5.19 -4.41 -10.69
CA PRO A 357 4.37 -5.51 -11.20
C PRO A 357 5.14 -6.27 -12.28
N ILE A 358 5.18 -7.60 -12.14
CA ILE A 358 5.70 -8.51 -13.16
C ILE A 358 4.52 -9.33 -13.68
N TRP A 359 4.14 -9.07 -14.93
CA TRP A 359 3.08 -9.77 -15.63
C TRP A 359 3.66 -10.90 -16.46
N LYS A 360 3.00 -12.05 -16.44
CA LYS A 360 3.34 -13.19 -17.29
C LYS A 360 2.06 -13.81 -17.83
N ARG A 361 1.94 -13.86 -19.15
CA ARG A 361 0.84 -14.58 -19.80
C ARG A 361 1.03 -16.09 -19.61
N ILE A 362 -0.03 -16.76 -19.18
CA ILE A 362 -0.10 -18.22 -19.08
C ILE A 362 -0.78 -18.74 -20.34
N TRP A 363 -0.01 -19.48 -21.14
CA TRP A 363 -0.52 -20.17 -22.32
C TRP A 363 -0.97 -21.57 -21.94
N SER A 364 -2.21 -21.95 -22.29
CA SER A 364 -2.66 -23.33 -22.14
C SER A 364 -1.92 -24.23 -23.13
N THR A 365 -1.21 -25.26 -22.65
CA THR A 365 -0.55 -26.25 -23.50
C THR A 365 -1.08 -27.65 -23.20
N THR A 366 -1.87 -28.19 -24.14
CA THR A 366 -1.96 -29.62 -24.41
C THR A 366 -1.98 -29.82 -25.93
N GLU A 367 -1.71 -31.04 -26.42
CA GLU A 367 -1.92 -31.42 -27.82
C GLU A 367 -3.40 -31.32 -28.26
N ASP A 368 -4.35 -31.25 -27.30
CA ASP A 368 -5.80 -31.26 -27.52
C ASP A 368 -6.48 -29.86 -27.43
N GLY A 369 -5.81 -28.84 -26.86
CA GLY A 369 -6.29 -27.45 -26.89
C GLY A 369 -7.41 -27.05 -25.90
N ASP A 370 -7.71 -27.86 -24.88
CA ASP A 370 -8.79 -27.57 -23.93
C ASP A 370 -8.43 -26.46 -22.93
N ALA A 371 -9.07 -25.30 -23.07
CA ALA A 371 -9.04 -24.19 -22.13
C ALA A 371 -10.44 -23.55 -22.04
N PRO A 372 -10.78 -22.87 -20.92
CA PRO A 372 -12.07 -22.21 -20.81
C PRO A 372 -12.23 -21.14 -21.89
N CYS A 373 -13.40 -21.10 -22.53
CA CYS A 373 -13.71 -20.06 -23.51
C CYS A 373 -13.77 -18.65 -22.89
N GLY A 374 -13.75 -17.63 -23.74
CA GLY A 374 -13.82 -16.25 -23.28
C GLY A 374 -15.13 -15.95 -22.56
N ARG A 375 -15.05 -15.39 -21.36
CA ARG A 375 -16.22 -15.18 -20.47
C ARG A 375 -16.03 -14.02 -19.50
N GLY A 376 -17.14 -13.45 -19.03
CA GLY A 376 -17.19 -12.44 -17.95
C GLY A 376 -18.24 -12.80 -16.91
N GLY A 377 -18.11 -12.28 -15.69
CA GLY A 377 -19.04 -12.60 -14.58
C GLY A 377 -18.99 -14.06 -14.12
N HIS A 378 -17.97 -14.81 -14.55
CA HIS A 378 -17.58 -16.12 -14.01
C HIS A 378 -16.93 -15.93 -12.65
N GLN A 379 -16.76 -17.01 -11.88
CA GLN A 379 -16.10 -16.97 -10.59
C GLN A 379 -14.91 -17.93 -10.52
N MET A 380 -13.93 -17.58 -9.69
CA MET A 380 -12.72 -18.33 -9.44
C MET A 380 -12.45 -18.43 -7.95
N CYS A 381 -11.93 -19.57 -7.52
CA CYS A 381 -11.39 -19.77 -6.18
C CYS A 381 -10.14 -20.64 -6.24
N ILE A 382 -9.31 -20.62 -5.20
CA ILE A 382 -8.02 -21.30 -5.19
C ILE A 382 -7.91 -22.22 -3.98
N ASP A 383 -7.50 -23.46 -4.22
CA ASP A 383 -6.94 -24.35 -3.21
C ASP A 383 -5.43 -24.12 -3.17
N THR A 384 -4.99 -23.44 -2.12
CA THR A 384 -3.58 -23.05 -1.97
C THR A 384 -2.68 -24.21 -1.56
N GLU A 385 -3.24 -25.27 -0.96
CA GLU A 385 -2.49 -26.45 -0.52
C GLU A 385 -2.21 -27.38 -1.70
N GLU A 386 -3.25 -27.65 -2.49
CA GLU A 386 -3.16 -28.48 -3.69
C GLU A 386 -2.70 -27.72 -4.94
N GLU A 387 -2.53 -26.39 -4.82
CA GLU A 387 -2.15 -25.47 -5.91
C GLU A 387 -3.07 -25.62 -7.14
N LYS A 388 -4.38 -25.57 -6.90
CA LYS A 388 -5.45 -25.69 -7.91
C LYS A 388 -6.34 -24.46 -7.92
N ILE A 389 -6.71 -24.00 -9.12
CA ILE A 389 -7.64 -22.88 -9.30
C ILE A 389 -8.90 -23.40 -9.98
N TYR A 390 -10.05 -23.25 -9.34
CA TYR A 390 -11.33 -23.62 -9.92
C TYR A 390 -11.97 -22.43 -10.60
N LEU A 391 -12.62 -22.66 -11.74
CA LEU A 391 -13.39 -21.66 -12.47
C LEU A 391 -14.78 -22.22 -12.76
N PHE A 392 -15.82 -21.44 -12.46
CA PHE A 392 -17.21 -21.86 -12.67
C PHE A 392 -18.05 -20.78 -13.39
N GLY A 393 -18.81 -21.24 -14.38
CA GLY A 393 -19.88 -20.49 -15.05
C GLY A 393 -19.40 -19.22 -15.78
N GLY A 394 -20.25 -18.18 -15.73
CA GLY A 394 -20.07 -16.90 -16.42
C GLY A 394 -20.84 -16.78 -17.72
N TRP A 395 -20.64 -15.67 -18.44
CA TRP A 395 -21.31 -15.36 -19.69
C TRP A 395 -20.31 -15.16 -20.82
N ASN A 396 -20.48 -15.89 -21.93
CA ASN A 396 -19.50 -15.95 -23.03
C ASN A 396 -19.66 -14.90 -24.13
N GLY A 397 -20.70 -14.06 -24.07
CA GLY A 397 -21.11 -13.25 -25.22
C GLY A 397 -22.52 -13.54 -25.70
N GLN A 398 -23.07 -14.70 -25.34
CA GLN A 398 -24.31 -15.20 -25.92
C GLN A 398 -25.21 -15.82 -24.86
N HIS A 399 -24.67 -16.68 -23.99
CA HIS A 399 -25.43 -17.38 -22.97
C HIS A 399 -24.59 -17.57 -21.70
N ASP A 400 -25.29 -17.84 -20.60
CA ASP A 400 -24.66 -18.27 -19.35
C ASP A 400 -24.11 -19.70 -19.48
N LEU A 401 -23.04 -19.97 -18.75
CA LEU A 401 -22.32 -21.25 -18.75
C LEU A 401 -22.53 -22.00 -17.43
N ALA A 402 -22.47 -23.33 -17.49
CA ALA A 402 -22.54 -24.24 -16.34
C ALA A 402 -21.31 -25.15 -16.23
N ASP A 403 -20.25 -24.84 -16.96
CA ASP A 403 -19.02 -25.62 -16.97
C ASP A 403 -18.15 -25.34 -15.74
N LEU A 404 -17.51 -26.39 -15.22
CA LEU A 404 -16.56 -26.34 -14.12
C LEU A 404 -15.18 -26.76 -14.62
N TRP A 405 -14.20 -25.91 -14.39
CA TRP A 405 -12.81 -26.11 -14.79
C TRP A 405 -11.88 -26.07 -13.58
N CYS A 406 -10.74 -26.75 -13.68
CA CYS A 406 -9.64 -26.69 -12.74
C CYS A 406 -8.33 -26.43 -13.47
N TYR A 407 -7.58 -25.43 -13.04
CA TYR A 407 -6.20 -25.20 -13.45
C TYR A 407 -5.25 -25.76 -12.40
N HIS A 408 -4.40 -26.70 -12.80
CA HIS A 408 -3.34 -27.25 -11.95
C HIS A 408 -2.10 -26.38 -12.09
N ILE A 409 -1.78 -25.59 -11.06
CA ILE A 409 -0.68 -24.60 -11.11
C ILE A 409 0.66 -25.28 -11.34
N ARG A 410 0.93 -26.41 -10.67
CA ARG A 410 2.19 -27.17 -10.81
C ARG A 410 2.40 -27.70 -12.22
N GLU A 411 1.33 -28.19 -12.83
CA GLU A 411 1.36 -28.82 -14.16
C GLU A 411 1.22 -27.80 -15.29
N GLY A 412 0.77 -26.58 -14.97
CA GLY A 412 0.59 -25.51 -15.94
C GLY A 412 -0.59 -25.71 -16.89
N ARG A 413 -1.60 -26.55 -16.53
CA ARG A 413 -2.67 -26.98 -17.45
C ARG A 413 -4.08 -26.85 -16.86
N TRP A 414 -5.03 -26.61 -17.77
CA TRP A 414 -6.46 -26.69 -17.48
C TRP A 414 -6.97 -28.13 -17.61
N GLN A 415 -8.00 -28.44 -16.82
CA GLN A 415 -8.78 -29.66 -16.88
C GLN A 415 -10.26 -29.28 -16.82
N LEU A 416 -11.04 -29.74 -17.80
CA LEU A 416 -12.49 -29.68 -17.73
C LEU A 416 -12.98 -30.74 -16.73
N ILE A 417 -13.60 -30.31 -15.62
CA ILE A 417 -14.22 -31.21 -14.64
C ILE A 417 -15.62 -31.60 -15.12
N SER A 418 -16.40 -30.60 -15.52
CA SER A 418 -17.78 -30.81 -15.97
C SER A 418 -18.14 -29.86 -17.11
N PRO A 419 -18.61 -30.36 -18.26
CA PRO A 419 -19.14 -29.49 -19.33
C PRO A 419 -20.49 -28.86 -18.96
N ASN A 420 -21.25 -29.48 -18.06
CA ASN A 420 -22.52 -28.97 -17.56
C ASN A 420 -22.84 -29.59 -16.19
N THR A 421 -22.64 -28.80 -15.14
CA THR A 421 -22.85 -29.21 -13.75
C THR A 421 -24.31 -29.53 -13.42
N GLU A 422 -25.29 -28.94 -14.12
CA GLU A 422 -26.72 -29.22 -13.92
C GLU A 422 -27.06 -30.69 -14.16
N LEU A 423 -26.39 -31.31 -15.14
CA LEU A 423 -26.56 -32.74 -15.46
C LEU A 423 -26.02 -33.67 -14.36
N GLN A 424 -25.23 -33.13 -13.44
CA GLN A 424 -24.61 -33.84 -12.32
C GLN A 424 -25.26 -33.47 -10.97
N GLY A 425 -26.46 -32.85 -11.00
CA GLY A 425 -27.15 -32.38 -9.80
C GLY A 425 -26.56 -31.11 -9.19
N GLY A 426 -25.66 -30.44 -9.92
CA GLY A 426 -25.08 -29.15 -9.58
C GLY A 426 -25.93 -27.96 -10.06
N PRO A 427 -25.36 -26.74 -9.99
CA PRO A 427 -26.07 -25.52 -10.34
C PRO A 427 -26.34 -25.40 -11.85
N SER A 428 -27.50 -24.83 -12.21
CA SER A 428 -27.81 -24.43 -13.59
C SER A 428 -26.82 -23.37 -14.14
N PRO A 429 -26.78 -23.14 -15.47
CA PRO A 429 -25.97 -22.07 -16.06
C PRO A 429 -26.20 -20.73 -15.37
N ARG A 430 -25.11 -20.02 -15.04
CA ARG A 430 -25.18 -18.76 -14.27
C ARG A 430 -23.97 -17.85 -14.42
N SER A 431 -24.23 -16.55 -14.30
CA SER A 431 -23.22 -15.48 -14.16
C SER A 431 -23.56 -14.57 -12.98
N CYS A 432 -22.59 -13.74 -12.56
CA CYS A 432 -22.68 -12.80 -11.42
C CYS A 432 -23.09 -13.46 -10.07
N HIS A 433 -22.87 -14.77 -9.98
CA HIS A 433 -22.93 -15.56 -8.75
C HIS A 433 -21.62 -15.40 -7.97
N LYS A 434 -21.51 -16.01 -6.79
CA LYS A 434 -20.25 -16.11 -6.03
C LYS A 434 -19.92 -17.55 -5.69
N ILE A 435 -18.62 -17.85 -5.67
CA ILE A 435 -18.08 -19.10 -5.14
C ILE A 435 -17.07 -18.82 -4.02
N CYS A 436 -16.96 -19.73 -3.07
CA CYS A 436 -15.98 -19.66 -2.00
C CYS A 436 -15.44 -21.06 -1.71
N PHE A 437 -14.11 -21.18 -1.63
CA PHE A 437 -13.44 -22.45 -1.33
C PHE A 437 -13.27 -22.59 0.18
N ASP A 438 -13.67 -23.74 0.71
CA ASP A 438 -13.43 -24.15 2.08
C ASP A 438 -12.23 -25.12 2.12
N PRO A 439 -11.07 -24.69 2.64
CA PRO A 439 -9.87 -25.52 2.68
C PRO A 439 -9.99 -26.70 3.65
N ASP A 440 -10.81 -26.61 4.70
CA ASP A 440 -10.89 -27.65 5.74
C ASP A 440 -11.63 -28.89 5.23
N THR A 441 -12.64 -28.68 4.37
CA THR A 441 -13.44 -29.77 3.79
C THR A 441 -13.18 -30.01 2.31
N LYS A 442 -12.26 -29.26 1.70
CA LYS A 442 -11.94 -29.31 0.26
C LYS A 442 -13.21 -29.21 -0.60
N SER A 443 -13.99 -28.16 -0.37
CA SER A 443 -15.27 -27.98 -1.06
C SER A 443 -15.50 -26.54 -1.52
N ILE A 444 -16.37 -26.37 -2.52
CA ILE A 444 -16.70 -25.07 -3.12
C ILE A 444 -18.18 -24.78 -2.88
N PHE A 445 -18.48 -23.70 -2.20
CA PHE A 445 -19.84 -23.19 -2.04
C PHE A 445 -20.21 -22.29 -3.23
N VAL A 446 -21.46 -22.36 -3.69
CA VAL A 446 -21.95 -21.58 -4.85
C VAL A 446 -23.32 -20.97 -4.51
N LEU A 447 -23.43 -19.64 -4.60
CA LEU A 447 -24.66 -18.91 -4.30
C LEU A 447 -24.96 -17.82 -5.34
N GLY A 448 -26.24 -17.61 -5.59
CA GLY A 448 -26.76 -16.51 -6.41
C GLY A 448 -26.63 -16.73 -7.91
N ARG A 449 -27.19 -15.78 -8.68
CA ARG A 449 -27.09 -15.66 -10.15
C ARG A 449 -27.81 -14.42 -10.64
N PHE A 450 -27.36 -13.87 -11.76
CA PHE A 450 -28.11 -12.86 -12.51
C PHE A 450 -29.19 -13.52 -13.38
N ILE A 451 -30.35 -12.87 -13.47
CA ILE A 451 -31.45 -13.21 -14.37
C ILE A 451 -31.86 -11.92 -15.08
N GLU A 452 -31.94 -11.96 -16.40
CA GLU A 452 -32.38 -10.81 -17.18
C GLU A 452 -33.87 -10.50 -16.91
N SER A 453 -34.21 -9.22 -16.71
CA SER A 453 -35.57 -8.79 -16.35
C SER A 453 -36.65 -9.24 -17.34
N SER A 454 -36.30 -9.38 -18.63
CA SER A 454 -37.20 -9.87 -19.69
C SER A 454 -37.63 -11.34 -19.48
N VAL A 455 -36.78 -12.12 -18.81
CA VAL A 455 -36.98 -13.56 -18.53
C VAL A 455 -37.48 -13.78 -17.09
N ALA A 456 -37.32 -12.80 -16.19
CA ALA A 456 -37.71 -12.90 -14.78
C ALA A 456 -39.21 -13.22 -14.55
N MET A 457 -40.09 -12.86 -15.50
CA MET A 457 -41.53 -13.16 -15.40
C MET A 457 -41.88 -14.64 -15.58
N THR A 458 -40.98 -15.44 -16.18
CA THR A 458 -41.17 -16.88 -16.42
C THR A 458 -40.10 -17.74 -15.75
N ALA A 459 -39.07 -17.12 -15.18
CA ALA A 459 -37.95 -17.80 -14.54
C ALA A 459 -38.26 -18.23 -13.10
N ASN A 460 -37.65 -19.34 -12.69
CA ASN A 460 -37.67 -19.79 -11.32
C ASN A 460 -36.82 -18.85 -10.42
N LEU A 461 -37.43 -18.09 -9.52
CA LEU A 461 -36.73 -17.11 -8.65
C LEU A 461 -36.19 -17.72 -7.33
N GLU A 462 -36.06 -19.04 -7.27
CA GLU A 462 -35.56 -19.75 -6.09
C GLU A 462 -34.07 -19.43 -5.87
N SER A 463 -33.72 -19.15 -4.60
CA SER A 463 -32.37 -18.82 -4.16
C SER A 463 -31.59 -20.08 -3.79
N ASP A 464 -31.24 -20.86 -4.82
CA ASP A 464 -30.57 -22.14 -4.65
C ASP A 464 -29.12 -22.00 -4.13
N PHE A 465 -28.71 -22.94 -3.28
CA PHE A 465 -27.38 -22.95 -2.67
C PHE A 465 -26.76 -24.33 -2.78
N TYR A 466 -25.55 -24.41 -3.32
CA TYR A 466 -24.86 -25.67 -3.58
C TYR A 466 -23.48 -25.72 -2.95
N ARG A 467 -23.00 -26.95 -2.80
CA ARG A 467 -21.63 -27.27 -2.44
C ARG A 467 -21.11 -28.38 -3.33
N TYR A 468 -19.91 -28.18 -3.86
CA TYR A 468 -19.17 -29.19 -4.61
C TYR A 468 -18.04 -29.73 -3.75
N PHE A 469 -18.00 -31.04 -3.52
CA PHE A 469 -16.89 -31.68 -2.82
C PHE A 469 -15.85 -32.14 -3.83
N VAL A 470 -14.66 -31.55 -3.75
CA VAL A 470 -13.59 -31.76 -4.74
C VAL A 470 -13.13 -33.22 -4.74
N GLU A 471 -12.91 -33.81 -3.57
CA GLU A 471 -12.38 -35.17 -3.44
C GLU A 471 -13.34 -36.24 -3.97
N TYR A 472 -14.64 -35.98 -3.92
CA TYR A 472 -15.68 -36.93 -4.32
C TYR A 472 -16.23 -36.63 -5.73
N ASP A 473 -15.83 -35.53 -6.36
CA ASP A 473 -16.40 -35.02 -7.62
C ASP A 473 -17.94 -35.03 -7.58
N GLN A 474 -18.50 -34.45 -6.51
CA GLN A 474 -19.92 -34.55 -6.22
C GLN A 474 -20.53 -33.22 -5.80
N TRP A 475 -21.66 -32.89 -6.44
CA TRP A 475 -22.51 -31.78 -6.05
C TRP A 475 -23.54 -32.20 -5.00
N VAL A 476 -23.75 -31.31 -4.03
CA VAL A 476 -24.83 -31.37 -3.06
C VAL A 476 -25.57 -30.04 -3.13
N LYS A 477 -26.87 -30.10 -3.42
CA LYS A 477 -27.76 -28.96 -3.20
C LYS A 477 -28.05 -28.87 -1.70
N ILE A 478 -27.56 -27.81 -1.08
CA ILE A 478 -27.75 -27.53 0.35
C ILE A 478 -29.16 -27.00 0.60
N SER A 479 -29.61 -26.07 -0.25
CA SER A 479 -30.92 -25.43 -0.12
C SER A 479 -31.56 -25.24 -1.48
N ASP A 480 -32.87 -25.51 -1.55
CA ASP A 480 -33.70 -25.10 -2.69
C ASP A 480 -33.98 -23.59 -2.67
N ASN A 481 -34.09 -22.98 -1.49
CA ASN A 481 -34.30 -21.54 -1.35
C ASN A 481 -33.85 -21.04 0.03
N THR A 482 -32.67 -20.41 0.03
CA THR A 482 -32.06 -19.83 1.22
C THR A 482 -32.95 -18.81 1.94
N ALA A 483 -33.83 -18.07 1.23
CA ALA A 483 -34.76 -17.13 1.86
C ALA A 483 -35.78 -17.80 2.78
N ARG A 484 -36.19 -19.04 2.47
CA ARG A 484 -37.13 -19.81 3.30
C ARG A 484 -36.47 -20.35 4.57
N GLU A 485 -35.14 -20.34 4.61
CA GLU A 485 -34.29 -20.85 5.70
C GLU A 485 -33.67 -19.73 6.54
N GLY A 486 -34.14 -18.49 6.37
CA GLY A 486 -33.62 -17.31 7.08
C GLY A 486 -32.36 -16.69 6.47
N GLY A 487 -31.92 -17.19 5.31
CA GLY A 487 -30.83 -16.66 4.52
C GLY A 487 -31.27 -15.63 3.46
N PRO A 488 -30.37 -15.28 2.53
CA PRO A 488 -30.66 -14.29 1.49
C PRO A 488 -31.68 -14.78 0.45
N GLY A 489 -32.46 -13.84 -0.11
CA GLY A 489 -33.19 -14.07 -1.36
C GLY A 489 -32.25 -14.17 -2.56
N LEU A 490 -32.82 -14.49 -3.73
CA LEU A 490 -32.02 -14.63 -4.95
C LEU A 490 -31.33 -13.30 -5.27
N LEU A 491 -30.00 -13.33 -5.27
CA LEU A 491 -29.16 -12.14 -5.44
C LEU A 491 -28.01 -12.36 -6.42
N TYR A 492 -27.47 -11.25 -6.91
CA TYR A 492 -26.30 -11.20 -7.81
C TYR A 492 -25.40 -10.00 -7.46
N ASP A 493 -24.15 -10.05 -7.89
CA ASP A 493 -23.12 -9.04 -7.60
C ASP A 493 -22.88 -8.79 -6.09
N HIS A 494 -23.22 -9.79 -5.27
CA HIS A 494 -22.88 -9.88 -3.86
C HIS A 494 -21.43 -10.31 -3.68
N GLN A 495 -20.96 -10.30 -2.44
CA GLN A 495 -19.69 -10.90 -2.05
C GLN A 495 -19.91 -12.01 -1.04
N MET A 496 -19.00 -12.99 -1.05
CA MET A 496 -18.99 -14.12 -0.15
C MET A 496 -17.55 -14.42 0.27
N CYS A 497 -17.31 -14.58 1.57
CA CYS A 497 -16.01 -14.97 2.12
C CYS A 497 -16.21 -15.98 3.27
N ILE A 498 -15.16 -16.72 3.59
CA ILE A 498 -15.17 -17.76 4.63
C ILE A 498 -14.25 -17.37 5.79
N ASP A 499 -14.74 -17.61 7.00
CA ASP A 499 -13.92 -17.74 8.19
C ASP A 499 -13.80 -19.23 8.53
N THR A 500 -12.63 -19.80 8.23
CA THR A 500 -12.38 -21.23 8.46
C THR A 500 -12.34 -21.57 9.94
N MET A 501 -11.90 -20.64 10.79
CA MET A 501 -11.77 -20.88 12.23
C MET A 501 -13.11 -21.04 12.93
N SER A 502 -14.15 -20.31 12.51
CA SER A 502 -15.52 -20.55 12.98
C SER A 502 -16.37 -21.41 12.05
N SER A 503 -15.83 -21.82 10.90
CA SER A 503 -16.61 -22.53 9.86
C SER A 503 -17.86 -21.74 9.45
N GLU A 504 -17.69 -20.45 9.19
CA GLU A 504 -18.78 -19.53 8.83
C GLU A 504 -18.54 -18.90 7.46
N LEU A 505 -19.58 -18.79 6.64
CA LEU A 505 -19.58 -17.96 5.44
C LEU A 505 -20.25 -16.64 5.73
N PHE A 506 -19.66 -15.53 5.29
CA PHE A 506 -20.26 -14.21 5.32
C PHE A 506 -20.68 -13.79 3.92
N ILE A 507 -21.94 -13.38 3.78
CA ILE A 507 -22.56 -12.98 2.52
C ILE A 507 -23.03 -11.53 2.69
N PHE A 508 -22.63 -10.64 1.80
CA PHE A 508 -23.00 -9.23 1.90
C PHE A 508 -23.31 -8.58 0.56
N GLY A 509 -24.30 -7.68 0.59
CA GLY A 509 -24.68 -6.83 -0.53
C GLY A 509 -25.29 -7.61 -1.68
N GLY A 510 -25.05 -7.11 -2.90
CA GLY A 510 -25.72 -7.61 -4.10
C GLY A 510 -27.15 -7.09 -4.23
N ARG A 511 -27.74 -7.29 -5.40
CA ARG A 511 -29.12 -6.88 -5.70
C ARG A 511 -30.06 -8.06 -5.61
N LEU A 512 -31.15 -7.88 -4.87
CA LEU A 512 -32.21 -8.87 -4.73
C LEU A 512 -33.18 -8.80 -5.91
N PHE A 513 -33.60 -9.95 -6.41
CA PHE A 513 -34.78 -10.05 -7.27
C PHE A 513 -36.04 -9.93 -6.42
N ALA A 514 -36.88 -8.94 -6.72
CA ALA A 514 -38.16 -8.73 -6.03
C ALA A 514 -39.26 -8.39 -7.05
N GLU A 515 -40.51 -8.68 -6.69
CA GLU A 515 -41.69 -8.43 -7.54
C GLU A 515 -41.99 -6.92 -7.74
N SER A 516 -41.41 -6.05 -6.91
CA SER A 516 -41.57 -4.59 -7.00
C SER A 516 -40.35 -3.93 -7.65
N ASN A 517 -40.59 -2.86 -8.44
CA ASN A 517 -39.56 -2.06 -9.15
C ASN A 517 -38.57 -1.29 -8.23
N GLY A 518 -38.38 -1.72 -6.98
CA GLY A 518 -37.47 -1.13 -6.00
C GLY A 518 -36.00 -1.55 -6.16
N TYR A 519 -35.10 -0.75 -5.58
CA TYR A 519 -33.70 -1.14 -5.40
C TYR A 519 -33.55 -1.88 -4.07
N ASN A 520 -33.71 -3.20 -4.09
CA ASN A 520 -33.54 -4.05 -2.90
C ASN A 520 -32.12 -4.66 -2.90
N TYR A 521 -31.47 -4.64 -1.74
CA TYR A 521 -30.11 -5.12 -1.56
C TYR A 521 -30.03 -6.19 -0.46
N GLY A 522 -29.07 -7.10 -0.58
CA GLY A 522 -28.80 -8.11 0.44
C GLY A 522 -28.15 -7.49 1.69
N PRO A 523 -28.69 -7.70 2.91
CA PRO A 523 -28.01 -7.35 4.15
C PRO A 523 -26.79 -8.26 4.41
N LEU A 524 -26.13 -8.11 5.56
CA LEU A 524 -25.03 -8.99 5.98
C LEU A 524 -25.60 -10.24 6.64
N TYR A 525 -25.34 -11.40 6.04
CA TYR A 525 -25.67 -12.71 6.60
C TYR A 525 -24.41 -13.48 6.98
N SER A 526 -24.53 -14.33 8.00
CA SER A 526 -23.63 -15.46 8.22
C SER A 526 -24.35 -16.78 7.95
N TYR A 527 -23.60 -17.78 7.51
CA TYR A 527 -24.03 -19.16 7.38
C TYR A 527 -23.06 -20.07 8.11
N HIS A 528 -23.54 -20.76 9.14
CA HIS A 528 -22.73 -21.68 9.91
C HIS A 528 -22.72 -23.06 9.22
N ILE A 529 -21.55 -23.46 8.71
CA ILE A 529 -21.37 -24.64 7.86
C ILE A 529 -21.76 -25.94 8.59
N PRO A 530 -21.34 -26.19 9.84
CA PRO A 530 -21.63 -27.47 10.50
C PRO A 530 -23.13 -27.71 10.77
N THR A 531 -23.90 -26.66 11.06
CA THR A 531 -25.33 -26.79 11.40
C THR A 531 -26.27 -26.48 10.23
N ASN A 532 -25.74 -25.98 9.11
CA ASN A 532 -26.50 -25.50 7.96
C ASN A 532 -27.57 -24.45 8.33
N THR A 533 -27.19 -23.46 9.14
CA THR A 533 -28.11 -22.42 9.62
C THR A 533 -27.65 -21.03 9.21
N TRP A 534 -28.63 -20.20 8.81
CA TRP A 534 -28.43 -18.80 8.49
C TRP A 534 -28.69 -17.89 9.68
N GLN A 535 -27.98 -16.77 9.72
CA GLN A 535 -28.24 -15.67 10.63
C GLN A 535 -28.05 -14.34 9.89
N MET A 536 -28.98 -13.39 10.06
CA MET A 536 -28.77 -12.01 9.65
C MET A 536 -27.97 -11.30 10.75
N ILE A 537 -26.81 -10.76 10.38
CA ILE A 537 -25.90 -10.07 11.31
C ILE A 537 -26.20 -8.58 11.36
N ARG A 538 -26.36 -7.93 10.20
CA ARG A 538 -26.69 -6.49 10.10
C ARG A 538 -27.62 -6.19 8.94
N ASP A 539 -28.61 -5.33 9.18
CA ASP A 539 -29.55 -4.82 8.16
C ASP A 539 -28.94 -3.67 7.32
N ASP A 540 -29.51 -3.45 6.13
CA ASP A 540 -29.21 -2.36 5.19
C ASP A 540 -29.80 -0.99 5.64
N GLY A 541 -30.56 -0.97 6.74
CA GLY A 541 -31.11 0.25 7.34
C GLY A 541 -32.26 0.90 6.55
N ALA A 542 -32.64 0.35 5.39
CA ALA A 542 -33.66 0.91 4.50
C ALA A 542 -35.07 0.95 5.14
N SER A 543 -35.38 0.00 6.03
CA SER A 543 -36.67 -0.06 6.74
C SER A 543 -36.90 1.06 7.76
N ARG A 544 -35.84 1.78 8.19
CA ARG A 544 -35.95 2.89 9.16
C ARG A 544 -36.35 4.23 8.53
N SER A 545 -36.42 4.31 7.19
CA SER A 545 -36.71 5.55 6.45
C SER A 545 -38.21 5.88 6.31
N THR A 546 -39.11 4.92 6.51
CA THR A 546 -40.55 5.11 6.23
C THR A 546 -41.42 5.45 7.45
N SER A 547 -40.84 5.61 8.65
CA SER A 547 -41.64 5.83 9.86
C SER A 547 -40.99 6.76 10.89
N PHE A 548 -40.79 8.05 10.58
CA PHE A 548 -40.65 9.07 11.63
C PHE A 548 -41.32 10.41 11.25
N ASN A 549 -42.57 10.57 11.69
CA ASN A 549 -43.09 11.88 12.07
C ASN A 549 -42.35 12.32 13.33
N GLY A 550 -41.93 13.58 13.35
CA GLY A 550 -40.82 14.05 14.17
C GLY A 550 -40.96 13.80 15.68
N VAL A 551 -39.93 13.19 16.25
CA VAL A 551 -39.50 13.39 17.63
C VAL A 551 -37.98 13.17 17.72
N ASN A 552 -37.27 14.18 18.24
CA ASN A 552 -35.89 14.22 18.73
C ASN A 552 -34.90 13.08 18.35
N GLU A 553 -34.02 13.35 17.37
CA GLU A 553 -32.87 12.50 17.01
C GLU A 553 -31.65 12.62 17.96
N ALA A 554 -31.74 13.45 19.01
CA ALA A 554 -30.66 13.67 19.97
C ALA A 554 -30.34 12.47 20.88
N ALA A 555 -31.09 11.36 20.77
CA ALA A 555 -30.89 10.14 21.55
C ALA A 555 -30.08 9.04 20.82
N ARG A 556 -29.67 9.23 19.56
CA ARG A 556 -28.94 8.19 18.80
C ARG A 556 -27.47 8.00 19.20
N PHE A 557 -26.92 8.86 20.08
CA PHE A 557 -25.53 8.78 20.51
C PHE A 557 -25.26 7.77 21.64
N MET A 558 -26.16 6.82 21.89
CA MET A 558 -26.02 5.81 22.95
C MET A 558 -26.37 4.39 22.48
N ASP A 559 -26.58 4.12 21.18
CA ASP A 559 -26.99 2.80 20.69
C ASP A 559 -26.04 2.27 19.60
N ASP A 560 -25.60 1.02 19.76
CA ASP A 560 -24.54 0.29 19.03
C ASP A 560 -24.88 -0.06 17.56
N ASP A 561 -25.99 0.47 17.03
CA ASP A 561 -26.75 -0.18 15.96
C ASP A 561 -26.71 0.61 14.62
N GLN A 562 -25.49 0.95 14.17
CA GLN A 562 -25.26 1.59 12.86
C GLN A 562 -25.56 0.62 11.70
N PRO A 563 -26.43 0.96 10.74
CA PRO A 563 -26.74 0.08 9.61
C PRO A 563 -25.54 -0.03 8.64
N LEU A 564 -25.35 -1.22 8.05
CA LEU A 564 -24.29 -1.45 7.07
C LEU A 564 -24.85 -1.28 5.66
N THR A 565 -24.45 -0.19 5.00
CA THR A 565 -24.94 0.20 3.66
C THR A 565 -24.63 -0.86 2.59
N SER A 566 -25.65 -1.62 2.18
CA SER A 566 -25.57 -2.62 1.10
C SER A 566 -25.44 -2.00 -0.29
N ARG A 567 -24.83 -2.76 -1.21
CA ARG A 567 -24.33 -2.26 -2.50
C ARG A 567 -23.99 -3.41 -3.45
N VAL A 568 -23.87 -3.13 -4.75
CA VAL A 568 -23.46 -4.08 -5.80
C VAL A 568 -22.05 -3.81 -6.30
N GLY A 569 -21.35 -4.84 -6.79
CA GLY A 569 -20.06 -4.69 -7.47
C GLY A 569 -18.92 -4.15 -6.60
N HIS A 570 -19.11 -4.20 -5.28
CA HIS A 570 -18.14 -3.83 -4.25
C HIS A 570 -17.14 -4.96 -4.01
N SER A 571 -16.09 -4.70 -3.24
CA SER A 571 -15.19 -5.73 -2.71
C SER A 571 -15.47 -5.97 -1.23
N MET A 572 -15.43 -7.24 -0.81
CA MET A 572 -15.47 -7.66 0.59
C MET A 572 -14.36 -8.67 0.83
N LEU A 573 -13.55 -8.46 1.85
CA LEU A 573 -12.40 -9.29 2.19
C LEU A 573 -12.44 -9.67 3.66
N PHE A 574 -12.08 -10.89 3.98
CA PHE A 574 -11.90 -11.36 5.36
C PHE A 574 -10.43 -11.30 5.75
N ASP A 575 -10.11 -10.63 6.86
CA ASP A 575 -8.80 -10.66 7.48
C ASP A 575 -8.80 -11.63 8.69
N PRO A 576 -8.13 -12.79 8.60
CA PRO A 576 -8.08 -13.75 9.69
C PRO A 576 -7.28 -13.27 10.90
N THR A 577 -6.40 -12.28 10.77
CA THR A 577 -5.53 -11.83 11.88
C THR A 577 -6.30 -11.07 12.95
N CYS A 578 -7.37 -10.40 12.55
CA CYS A 578 -8.21 -9.58 13.42
C CYS A 578 -9.71 -9.86 13.25
N ARG A 579 -10.05 -10.99 12.61
CA ARG A 579 -11.42 -11.48 12.35
C ARG A 579 -12.36 -10.35 11.94
N SER A 580 -11.96 -9.64 10.88
CA SER A 580 -12.64 -8.43 10.39
C SER A 580 -12.98 -8.54 8.90
N LEU A 581 -14.13 -7.99 8.52
CA LEU A 581 -14.51 -7.79 7.13
C LEU A 581 -14.12 -6.37 6.68
N TYR A 582 -13.38 -6.28 5.58
CA TYR A 582 -13.13 -5.02 4.87
C TYR A 582 -14.08 -4.91 3.69
N ILE A 583 -14.85 -3.82 3.62
CA ILE A 583 -15.89 -3.60 2.61
C ILE A 583 -15.65 -2.24 1.98
N PHE A 584 -15.56 -2.19 0.65
CA PHE A 584 -15.32 -0.92 -0.04
C PHE A 584 -15.78 -0.91 -1.50
N ALA A 585 -15.84 0.29 -2.05
CA ALA A 585 -16.28 0.56 -3.41
C ALA A 585 -17.72 0.09 -3.69
N GLY A 586 -18.03 -0.09 -4.97
CA GLY A 586 -19.32 -0.56 -5.46
C GLY A 586 -20.29 0.56 -5.77
N GLN A 587 -21.52 0.17 -6.04
CA GLN A 587 -22.58 1.08 -6.44
C GLN A 587 -23.84 0.82 -5.60
N ARG A 588 -24.48 1.90 -5.17
CA ARG A 588 -25.82 1.87 -4.59
C ARG A 588 -26.72 2.82 -5.37
N VAL A 589 -27.82 2.31 -5.90
CA VAL A 589 -28.73 3.01 -6.81
C VAL A 589 -27.96 3.57 -8.02
N LYS A 590 -27.64 4.87 -8.02
CA LYS A 590 -26.84 5.54 -9.07
C LYS A 590 -25.48 6.00 -8.56
N ASP A 591 -25.24 5.94 -7.25
CA ASP A 591 -24.06 6.49 -6.61
C ASP A 591 -22.96 5.45 -6.55
N TYR A 592 -21.79 5.81 -7.08
CA TYR A 592 -20.58 5.02 -6.94
C TYR A 592 -19.88 5.39 -5.64
N LEU A 593 -19.67 4.39 -4.79
CA LEU A 593 -19.14 4.56 -3.46
C LEU A 593 -17.62 4.49 -3.48
N THR A 594 -17.00 5.24 -2.57
CA THR A 594 -15.53 5.30 -2.37
C THR A 594 -15.20 5.32 -0.88
N ASP A 595 -16.04 4.68 -0.08
CA ASP A 595 -15.85 4.41 1.35
C ASP A 595 -15.04 3.12 1.55
N LEU A 596 -14.22 3.08 2.59
CA LEU A 596 -13.55 1.87 3.08
C LEU A 596 -14.02 1.62 4.51
N LEU A 597 -14.78 0.54 4.70
CA LEU A 597 -15.35 0.14 5.97
C LEU A 597 -14.62 -1.08 6.51
N ARG A 598 -14.44 -1.13 7.83
CA ARG A 598 -14.01 -2.32 8.56
C ARG A 598 -15.08 -2.71 9.56
N TYR A 599 -15.61 -3.91 9.42
CA TYR A 599 -16.52 -4.53 10.36
C TYR A 599 -15.78 -5.59 11.17
N GLN A 600 -15.66 -5.37 12.47
CA GLN A 600 -15.06 -6.35 13.37
C GLN A 600 -16.16 -7.25 13.91
N ILE A 601 -16.04 -8.54 13.61
CA ILE A 601 -17.13 -9.51 13.80
C ILE A 601 -17.39 -9.73 15.29
N ASP A 602 -16.33 -9.94 16.09
CA ASP A 602 -16.47 -10.34 17.49
C ASP A 602 -16.99 -9.22 18.39
N GLU A 603 -16.64 -7.96 18.08
CA GLU A 603 -17.12 -6.79 18.81
C GLU A 603 -18.40 -6.17 18.23
N ASP A 604 -18.93 -6.75 17.13
CA ASP A 604 -19.99 -6.16 16.33
C ASP A 604 -19.77 -4.65 16.07
N ARG A 605 -18.55 -4.29 15.67
CA ARG A 605 -18.14 -2.88 15.54
C ARG A 605 -17.85 -2.50 14.10
N LEU A 606 -18.59 -1.51 13.59
CA LEU A 606 -18.34 -0.90 12.29
C LEU A 606 -17.46 0.34 12.42
N THR A 607 -16.36 0.40 11.67
CA THR A 607 -15.43 1.53 11.63
C THR A 607 -15.31 2.03 10.19
N ASP A 608 -15.52 3.33 9.99
CA ASP A 608 -15.19 3.99 8.73
C ASP A 608 -13.69 4.34 8.74
N ILE A 609 -12.93 3.68 7.86
CA ILE A 609 -11.49 3.89 7.70
C ILE A 609 -11.22 5.08 6.76
N GLY A 610 -12.13 5.35 5.83
CA GLY A 610 -11.95 6.40 4.84
C GLY A 610 -13.23 6.65 4.08
N SER A 611 -13.98 7.66 4.50
CA SER A 611 -15.10 8.22 3.76
C SER A 611 -14.56 8.96 2.53
N GLU A 612 -14.78 8.42 1.34
CA GLU A 612 -14.30 8.97 0.07
C GLU A 612 -12.79 8.92 -0.18
N TYR A 613 -12.16 7.74 0.00
CA TYR A 613 -10.73 7.53 -0.22
C TYR A 613 -10.23 7.95 -1.62
N ALA A 614 -11.11 8.05 -2.62
CA ALA A 614 -10.77 8.55 -3.96
C ALA A 614 -10.27 10.01 -3.94
N LYS A 615 -10.60 10.78 -2.90
CA LYS A 615 -10.12 12.16 -2.69
C LYS A 615 -8.75 12.19 -2.00
N SER A 616 -8.44 11.21 -1.16
CA SER A 616 -7.18 11.08 -0.42
C SER A 616 -6.17 10.20 -1.16
N PHE A 617 -6.02 10.43 -2.47
CA PHE A 617 -5.11 9.68 -3.36
C PHE A 617 -5.43 8.19 -3.57
N GLY A 618 -6.62 7.72 -3.19
CA GLY A 618 -7.06 6.34 -3.47
C GLY A 618 -7.65 6.14 -4.88
N PRO A 619 -8.03 4.88 -5.22
CA PRO A 619 -8.63 4.58 -6.51
C PRO A 619 -9.92 5.35 -6.73
N LYS A 620 -10.20 5.72 -7.98
CA LYS A 620 -11.45 6.40 -8.34
C LYS A 620 -12.64 5.47 -8.19
N ALA A 621 -13.82 6.08 -8.03
CA ALA A 621 -15.10 5.37 -8.02
C ALA A 621 -15.26 4.52 -9.30
N GLY A 622 -15.64 3.26 -9.13
CA GLY A 622 -15.73 2.30 -10.21
C GLY A 622 -16.59 1.09 -9.87
N PHE A 623 -16.75 0.21 -10.85
CA PHE A 623 -17.60 -0.98 -10.77
C PHE A 623 -16.78 -2.24 -10.98
N THR A 624 -17.17 -3.36 -10.36
CA THR A 624 -16.49 -4.67 -10.47
C THR A 624 -15.00 -4.65 -10.08
N GLN A 625 -14.63 -3.84 -9.08
CA GLN A 625 -13.27 -3.87 -8.54
C GLN A 625 -13.03 -5.25 -7.91
N ARG A 626 -11.85 -5.84 -8.15
CA ARG A 626 -11.44 -7.10 -7.56
C ARG A 626 -10.29 -6.85 -6.60
N ALA A 627 -10.37 -7.45 -5.43
CA ALA A 627 -9.41 -7.23 -4.38
C ALA A 627 -9.07 -8.52 -3.67
N ILE A 628 -7.89 -8.54 -3.04
CA ILE A 628 -7.43 -9.63 -2.18
C ILE A 628 -6.78 -9.03 -0.93
N MET A 629 -6.72 -9.85 0.13
CA MET A 629 -6.04 -9.50 1.39
C MET A 629 -4.72 -10.25 1.49
N GLU A 630 -3.60 -9.53 1.62
CA GLU A 630 -2.32 -10.09 2.04
C GLU A 630 -2.17 -9.89 3.54
N SER A 631 -2.72 -10.84 4.30
CA SER A 631 -2.84 -10.76 5.76
C SER A 631 -1.49 -10.63 6.48
N THR A 632 -0.41 -11.21 5.93
CA THR A 632 0.91 -11.15 6.58
C THR A 632 1.55 -9.76 6.52
N LYS A 633 1.30 -9.02 5.44
CA LYS A 633 1.78 -7.64 5.27
C LYS A 633 0.75 -6.60 5.70
N GLN A 634 -0.49 -7.02 5.96
CA GLN A 634 -1.61 -6.13 6.24
C GLN A 634 -1.81 -5.15 5.06
N GLU A 635 -1.85 -5.72 3.84
CA GLU A 635 -2.02 -5.00 2.58
C GLU A 635 -3.26 -5.51 1.85
N ILE A 636 -4.07 -4.60 1.30
CA ILE A 636 -5.17 -4.93 0.39
C ILE A 636 -4.73 -4.58 -1.03
N HIS A 637 -4.71 -5.56 -1.92
CA HIS A 637 -4.39 -5.33 -3.33
C HIS A 637 -5.68 -5.23 -4.14
N VAL A 638 -5.82 -4.19 -4.94
CA VAL A 638 -7.05 -3.89 -5.69
C VAL A 638 -6.71 -3.71 -7.15
N LEU A 639 -7.26 -4.57 -8.00
CA LEU A 639 -7.24 -4.42 -9.44
C LEU A 639 -8.56 -3.78 -9.89
N THR A 640 -8.46 -2.55 -10.39
CA THR A 640 -9.60 -1.82 -10.96
C THR A 640 -9.60 -1.98 -12.48
N GLY A 641 -10.81 -2.02 -13.05
CA GLY A 641 -11.01 -2.26 -14.49
C GLY A 641 -11.94 -1.28 -15.17
N TYR A 642 -12.99 -0.83 -14.48
CA TYR A 642 -14.00 0.10 -15.00
C TYR A 642 -14.08 1.34 -14.12
N LYS A 643 -13.97 2.52 -14.74
CA LYS A 643 -14.03 3.83 -14.07
C LYS A 643 -15.23 4.62 -14.57
N HIS A 644 -15.96 5.19 -13.61
CA HIS A 644 -16.98 6.18 -13.91
C HIS A 644 -16.38 7.59 -13.81
N ARG A 645 -16.42 8.36 -14.90
CA ARG A 645 -16.15 9.80 -14.91
C ARG A 645 -17.45 10.51 -15.26
N GLN A 646 -17.75 11.62 -14.61
CA GLN A 646 -18.98 12.44 -14.78
C GLN A 646 -19.30 12.86 -16.24
N ALA A 647 -18.43 12.56 -17.23
CA ALA A 647 -18.64 12.79 -18.65
C ALA A 647 -18.20 11.63 -19.60
N SER A 648 -17.59 10.54 -19.09
CA SER A 648 -17.17 9.40 -19.94
C SER A 648 -16.85 8.14 -19.12
N GLU A 649 -17.21 6.98 -19.64
CA GLU A 649 -16.79 5.68 -19.10
C GLU A 649 -15.41 5.32 -19.64
N MET A 650 -14.50 4.85 -18.78
CA MET A 650 -13.14 4.48 -19.18
C MET A 650 -12.79 3.11 -18.60
N ILE A 651 -12.27 2.23 -19.45
CA ILE A 651 -11.78 0.91 -19.07
C ILE A 651 -10.26 0.98 -19.05
N ALA A 652 -9.68 0.75 -17.87
CA ALA A 652 -8.24 0.83 -17.64
C ALA A 652 -7.90 -0.10 -16.47
N ASN A 653 -6.80 -0.85 -16.60
CA ASN A 653 -6.28 -1.65 -15.51
C ASN A 653 -5.43 -0.74 -14.61
N GLU A 654 -5.82 -0.60 -13.34
CA GLU A 654 -4.94 -0.02 -12.32
C GLU A 654 -4.82 -0.97 -11.14
N LEU A 655 -3.59 -1.15 -10.67
CA LEU A 655 -3.31 -1.90 -9.46
C LEU A 655 -2.99 -0.93 -8.33
N TRP A 656 -3.78 -1.03 -7.27
CA TRP A 656 -3.66 -0.22 -6.07
C TRP A 656 -3.34 -1.12 -4.89
N ILE A 657 -2.53 -0.61 -3.97
CA ILE A 657 -2.23 -1.26 -2.69
C ILE A 657 -2.63 -0.31 -1.60
N TYR A 658 -3.50 -0.78 -0.70
CA TYR A 658 -3.82 -0.10 0.55
C TYR A 658 -3.04 -0.76 1.68
N SER A 659 -2.20 0.01 2.35
CA SER A 659 -1.54 -0.42 3.58
C SER A 659 -2.45 -0.14 4.77
N VAL A 660 -2.91 -1.19 5.44
CA VAL A 660 -3.73 -1.06 6.66
C VAL A 660 -2.93 -0.40 7.78
N GLN A 661 -1.63 -0.71 7.88
CA GLN A 661 -0.75 -0.15 8.91
C GLN A 661 -0.48 1.35 8.72
N GLN A 662 -0.31 1.78 7.47
CA GLN A 662 -0.04 3.19 7.13
C GLN A 662 -1.32 3.99 6.87
N ASN A 663 -2.48 3.32 6.77
CA ASN A 663 -3.74 3.88 6.29
C ASN A 663 -3.58 4.67 4.97
N GLN A 664 -2.85 4.11 4.01
CA GLN A 664 -2.49 4.81 2.77
C GLN A 664 -2.69 3.95 1.54
N TRP A 665 -3.21 4.58 0.48
CA TRP A 665 -3.29 4.03 -0.86
C TRP A 665 -2.06 4.38 -1.68
N LYS A 666 -1.56 3.43 -2.48
CA LYS A 666 -0.52 3.63 -3.47
C LYS A 666 -0.91 2.97 -4.79
N CYS A 667 -0.85 3.72 -5.89
CA CYS A 667 -0.98 3.15 -7.23
C CYS A 667 0.37 2.57 -7.64
N VAL A 668 0.41 1.28 -7.98
CA VAL A 668 1.66 0.59 -8.35
C VAL A 668 1.68 0.18 -9.82
N TYR A 669 0.55 0.27 -10.51
CA TYR A 669 0.44 0.01 -11.94
C TYR A 669 -0.73 0.78 -12.53
N GLN A 670 -0.55 1.33 -13.73
CA GLN A 670 -1.61 1.87 -14.55
C GLN A 670 -1.34 1.52 -16.01
N SER A 671 -2.34 0.95 -16.69
CA SER A 671 -2.26 0.68 -18.12
C SER A 671 -2.09 1.98 -18.91
N LYS A 672 -1.13 2.03 -19.84
CA LYS A 672 -0.97 3.14 -20.78
C LYS A 672 -2.18 3.21 -21.74
N ASN A 673 -2.49 4.41 -22.26
CA ASN A 673 -3.66 4.63 -23.12
C ASN A 673 -3.64 3.68 -24.36
N GLN A 674 -4.82 3.29 -24.82
CA GLN A 674 -5.14 2.30 -25.87
C GLN A 674 -4.52 2.51 -27.28
N GLN A 675 -3.47 3.33 -27.43
CA GLN A 675 -2.86 3.65 -28.73
C GLN A 675 -1.63 2.79 -29.09
N ASP A 676 -1.05 2.03 -28.16
CA ASP A 676 0.06 1.11 -28.46
C ASP A 676 -0.46 -0.33 -28.63
N THR A 677 -0.80 -0.67 -29.88
CA THR A 677 -1.25 -2.02 -30.30
C THR A 677 -0.11 -3.04 -30.43
N GLN A 678 1.12 -2.71 -30.00
CA GLN A 678 2.29 -3.60 -30.15
C GLN A 678 2.69 -4.36 -28.86
N GLN A 679 1.91 -4.29 -27.77
CA GLN A 679 2.26 -4.89 -26.46
C GLN A 679 1.24 -5.93 -25.93
N GLU A 680 0.45 -6.59 -26.78
CA GLU A 680 -0.59 -7.54 -26.34
C GLU A 680 -0.06 -8.75 -25.53
N ASP A 681 1.23 -9.07 -25.64
CA ASP A 681 1.86 -10.19 -24.92
C ASP A 681 2.59 -9.80 -23.63
N GLU A 682 2.79 -8.51 -23.36
CA GLU A 682 3.54 -8.03 -22.18
C GLU A 682 2.62 -7.68 -21.01
N TYR A 683 1.41 -7.16 -21.28
CA TYR A 683 0.46 -6.71 -20.26
C TYR A 683 -0.98 -7.15 -20.58
N PRO A 684 -1.82 -7.43 -19.57
CA PRO A 684 -3.21 -7.76 -19.80
C PRO A 684 -3.99 -6.57 -20.35
N THR A 685 -4.82 -6.82 -21.37
CA THR A 685 -5.78 -5.83 -21.90
C THR A 685 -6.66 -5.26 -20.77
N PRO A 686 -6.99 -3.95 -20.78
CA PRO A 686 -7.98 -3.36 -19.88
C PRO A 686 -9.31 -4.14 -19.88
N ARG A 687 -9.86 -4.45 -18.70
CA ARG A 687 -11.03 -5.33 -18.57
C ARG A 687 -11.86 -5.11 -17.31
N TYR A 688 -13.15 -5.41 -17.37
CA TYR A 688 -14.03 -5.50 -16.20
C TYR A 688 -14.77 -6.84 -16.17
N ALA A 689 -15.48 -7.14 -15.08
CA ALA A 689 -16.14 -8.45 -14.89
C ALA A 689 -15.21 -9.67 -15.09
N HIS A 690 -13.92 -9.48 -14.82
CA HIS A 690 -12.93 -10.54 -14.67
C HIS A 690 -12.95 -11.07 -13.24
N GLU A 691 -12.25 -12.17 -12.97
CA GLU A 691 -12.00 -12.65 -11.62
C GLU A 691 -10.50 -12.74 -11.36
N MET A 692 -10.12 -12.59 -10.08
CA MET A 692 -8.74 -12.62 -9.62
C MET A 692 -8.66 -13.45 -8.34
N VAL A 693 -7.71 -14.37 -8.28
CA VAL A 693 -7.39 -15.16 -7.07
C VAL A 693 -5.94 -14.98 -6.68
N TYR A 694 -5.61 -15.25 -5.41
CA TYR A 694 -4.29 -15.03 -4.86
C TYR A 694 -3.76 -16.25 -4.12
N ASN A 695 -2.53 -16.64 -4.44
CA ASN A 695 -1.80 -17.66 -3.71
C ASN A 695 -0.86 -16.98 -2.67
N PRO A 696 -1.18 -17.04 -1.36
CA PRO A 696 -0.39 -16.41 -0.31
C PRO A 696 0.96 -17.09 -0.06
N SER A 697 1.13 -18.36 -0.46
CA SER A 697 2.38 -19.12 -0.33
C SER A 697 3.42 -18.67 -1.36
N THR A 698 2.97 -18.43 -2.60
CA THR A 698 3.85 -18.00 -3.71
C THR A 698 3.78 -16.50 -4.00
N LYS A 699 2.96 -15.75 -3.25
CA LYS A 699 2.72 -14.30 -3.43
C LYS A 699 2.33 -13.93 -4.86
N THR A 700 1.49 -14.77 -5.46
CA THR A 700 1.17 -14.73 -6.89
C THR A 700 -0.34 -14.54 -7.10
N HIS A 701 -0.70 -13.62 -8.00
CA HIS A 701 -2.08 -13.38 -8.40
C HIS A 701 -2.34 -14.06 -9.75
N TYR A 702 -3.57 -14.56 -9.94
CA TYR A 702 -4.02 -15.15 -11.18
C TYR A 702 -5.29 -14.46 -11.65
N ILE A 703 -5.34 -14.05 -12.90
CA ILE A 703 -6.44 -13.27 -13.49
C ILE A 703 -6.90 -13.95 -14.78
N PHE A 704 -8.20 -14.17 -14.92
CA PHE A 704 -8.79 -14.77 -16.11
C PHE A 704 -9.95 -13.95 -16.67
N GLY A 705 -10.03 -13.92 -18.00
CA GLY A 705 -11.20 -13.48 -18.75
C GLY A 705 -11.60 -12.02 -18.53
N GLY A 706 -12.90 -11.73 -18.64
CA GLY A 706 -13.48 -10.39 -18.51
C GLY A 706 -13.94 -9.76 -19.84
N ASN A 707 -14.41 -8.52 -19.75
CA ASN A 707 -14.93 -7.73 -20.86
C ASN A 707 -14.04 -6.50 -21.13
N PRO A 708 -13.51 -6.32 -22.35
CA PRO A 708 -12.65 -5.19 -22.70
C PRO A 708 -13.41 -3.89 -23.00
N GLY A 709 -14.73 -3.96 -23.22
CA GLY A 709 -15.64 -2.87 -23.52
C GLY A 709 -15.34 -2.07 -24.79
N ASP A 710 -15.14 -2.79 -25.89
CA ASP A 710 -14.83 -2.23 -27.21
C ASP A 710 -15.81 -1.10 -27.64
N PRO A 711 -15.32 0.12 -27.92
CA PRO A 711 -16.13 1.28 -28.32
C PRO A 711 -16.56 1.19 -29.79
N GLY A 712 -17.52 0.33 -30.05
CA GLY A 712 -18.19 0.16 -31.35
C GLY A 712 -19.51 -0.59 -31.27
N ALA A 713 -19.81 -1.16 -30.10
CA ALA A 713 -20.96 -2.03 -29.89
C ALA A 713 -22.34 -1.36 -30.06
N ALA A 714 -22.42 -0.04 -29.85
CA ALA A 714 -23.71 0.67 -29.81
C ALA A 714 -24.33 0.92 -31.20
N PHE A 715 -23.56 0.90 -32.30
CA PHE A 715 -24.05 1.33 -33.61
C PHE A 715 -23.98 0.29 -34.74
N THR A 716 -23.26 -0.83 -34.56
CA THR A 716 -23.15 -1.90 -35.58
C THR A 716 -23.58 -3.28 -35.09
N GLY A 717 -24.29 -3.38 -33.96
CA GLY A 717 -24.73 -4.67 -33.42
C GLY A 717 -23.65 -5.39 -32.61
N GLY A 718 -22.90 -4.65 -31.77
CA GLY A 718 -22.32 -5.19 -30.55
C GLY A 718 -21.29 -6.30 -30.67
N SER A 719 -19.98 -5.99 -30.67
CA SER A 719 -18.97 -7.00 -30.35
C SER A 719 -19.23 -7.54 -28.93
N ASN A 720 -19.88 -8.70 -28.81
CA ASN A 720 -20.08 -9.43 -27.56
C ASN A 720 -18.79 -10.13 -27.08
N ARG A 721 -17.63 -9.59 -27.45
CA ARG A 721 -16.31 -10.17 -27.17
C ARG A 721 -16.12 -10.35 -25.67
N ARG A 722 -15.60 -11.52 -25.32
CA ARG A 722 -15.13 -11.85 -23.98
C ARG A 722 -13.70 -12.36 -24.06
N LEU A 723 -12.89 -11.99 -23.10
CA LEU A 723 -11.49 -12.37 -23.05
C LEU A 723 -11.38 -13.80 -22.48
N ALA A 724 -10.39 -14.54 -22.95
CA ALA A 724 -10.08 -15.92 -22.55
C ALA A 724 -8.61 -16.08 -22.10
N ASP A 725 -7.88 -14.97 -22.03
CA ASP A 725 -6.48 -14.94 -21.62
C ASP A 725 -6.35 -15.13 -20.11
N PHE A 726 -5.25 -15.78 -19.74
CA PHE A 726 -4.93 -16.11 -18.35
C PHE A 726 -3.57 -15.53 -17.99
N TRP A 727 -3.49 -14.85 -16.86
CA TRP A 727 -2.32 -14.08 -16.46
C TRP A 727 -1.88 -14.42 -15.05
N GLU A 728 -0.57 -14.46 -14.87
CA GLU A 728 0.13 -14.43 -13.59
C GLU A 728 0.64 -13.01 -13.31
N LEU A 729 0.45 -12.52 -12.10
CA LEU A 729 1.00 -11.26 -11.60
C LEU A 729 1.75 -11.47 -10.29
N ARG A 730 3.02 -11.05 -10.26
CA ARG A 730 3.84 -10.96 -9.05
C ARG A 730 4.19 -9.51 -8.73
N LEU A 731 4.11 -9.16 -7.46
CA LEU A 731 4.50 -7.85 -6.95
C LEU A 731 5.85 -7.98 -6.24
N THR A 732 6.86 -7.34 -6.82
CA THR A 732 8.23 -7.43 -6.32
C THR A 732 8.69 -6.08 -5.79
N LYS A 733 9.44 -6.10 -4.70
CA LYS A 733 10.26 -4.95 -4.26
C LYS A 733 11.72 -5.26 -4.60
N PRO A 734 12.60 -4.25 -4.67
CA PRO A 734 14.03 -4.49 -4.78
C PRO A 734 14.49 -5.44 -3.66
N ASP A 735 15.33 -6.42 -3.99
CA ASP A 735 15.92 -7.30 -2.99
C ASP A 735 17.18 -6.65 -2.38
N PRO A 736 17.55 -7.03 -1.12
CA PRO A 736 18.72 -6.47 -0.46
C PRO A 736 20.02 -6.66 -1.22
N ALA A 737 20.20 -7.80 -1.90
CA ALA A 737 21.42 -8.10 -2.63
C ALA A 737 21.56 -7.20 -3.86
N SER A 738 20.48 -6.90 -4.57
CA SER A 738 20.47 -5.95 -5.69
C SER A 738 20.81 -4.53 -5.27
N ILE A 739 20.27 -4.05 -4.14
CA ILE A 739 20.59 -2.72 -3.59
C ILE A 739 22.05 -2.65 -3.19
N PHE A 740 22.53 -3.65 -2.43
CA PHE A 740 23.92 -3.74 -2.02
C PHE A 740 24.88 -3.81 -3.23
N ARG A 741 24.58 -4.64 -4.23
CA ARG A 741 25.33 -4.73 -5.50
C ARG A 741 25.41 -3.37 -6.19
N HIS A 742 24.29 -2.67 -6.28
CA HIS A 742 24.24 -1.36 -6.90
C HIS A 742 25.10 -0.33 -6.14
N CYS A 743 25.05 -0.31 -4.80
CA CYS A 743 25.93 0.54 -4.00
C CYS A 743 27.41 0.24 -4.21
N LEU A 744 27.79 -1.05 -4.26
CA LEU A 744 29.16 -1.46 -4.60
C LEU A 744 29.57 -1.00 -6.00
N LEU A 745 28.68 -1.17 -6.99
CA LEU A 745 28.95 -0.76 -8.36
C LEU A 745 29.26 0.74 -8.42
N MET A 746 28.49 1.58 -7.72
CA MET A 746 28.74 3.03 -7.69
C MET A 746 30.12 3.37 -7.10
N ILE A 747 30.53 2.73 -5.99
CA ILE A 747 31.88 2.89 -5.41
C ILE A 747 32.96 2.48 -6.41
N ARG A 748 32.78 1.32 -7.06
CA ARG A 748 33.77 0.80 -8.01
C ARG A 748 33.88 1.66 -9.26
N MET A 749 32.77 2.17 -9.77
CA MET A 749 32.76 3.10 -10.89
C MET A 749 33.47 4.40 -10.55
N GLN A 750 33.30 4.93 -9.34
CA GLN A 750 34.02 6.13 -8.89
C GLN A 750 35.53 5.89 -8.80
N ARG A 751 35.95 4.78 -8.18
CA ARG A 751 37.38 4.39 -8.17
C ARG A 751 37.94 4.25 -9.58
N MET A 752 37.16 3.70 -10.50
CA MET A 752 37.57 3.56 -11.90
C MET A 752 37.79 4.91 -12.58
N ARG A 753 36.93 5.91 -12.34
CA ARG A 753 37.12 7.28 -12.85
C ARG A 753 38.42 7.90 -12.34
N GLU A 754 38.70 7.75 -11.05
CA GLU A 754 39.96 8.25 -10.45
C GLU A 754 41.19 7.54 -11.03
N LEU A 755 41.12 6.22 -11.26
CA LEU A 755 42.18 5.47 -11.94
C LEU A 755 42.38 5.91 -13.40
N CYS A 756 41.30 6.20 -14.14
CA CYS A 756 41.38 6.78 -15.49
C CYS A 756 42.09 8.15 -15.48
N ARG A 757 41.73 9.04 -14.53
CA ARG A 757 42.38 10.35 -14.38
C ARG A 757 43.88 10.21 -14.06
N GLN A 758 44.26 9.30 -13.16
CA GLN A 758 45.66 9.00 -12.85
C GLN A 758 46.45 8.41 -14.03
N ALA A 759 45.81 7.58 -14.86
CA ALA A 759 46.42 7.04 -16.07
C ALA A 759 46.65 8.13 -17.12
N ASN A 760 45.71 9.07 -17.26
CA ASN A 760 45.79 10.18 -18.20
C ASN A 760 46.81 11.25 -17.78
N SER A 761 46.92 11.60 -16.50
CA SER A 761 47.87 12.62 -16.02
C SER A 761 49.34 12.21 -16.16
N LYS A 762 49.64 10.90 -16.17
CA LYS A 762 51.01 10.36 -16.26
C LYS A 762 51.52 10.11 -17.68
N ARG A 763 50.72 10.40 -18.73
CA ARG A 763 51.06 10.14 -20.15
C ARG A 763 52.34 10.81 -20.68
N GLY A 764 52.94 11.75 -19.95
CA GLY A 764 54.19 12.41 -20.31
C GLY A 764 55.50 11.65 -20.03
N SER A 765 55.46 10.48 -19.35
CA SER A 765 56.67 9.71 -19.00
C SER A 765 56.55 8.23 -19.37
N THR A 766 57.35 7.76 -20.33
CA THR A 766 57.17 6.51 -21.10
C THR A 766 57.06 5.20 -20.29
N GLU A 767 57.66 5.11 -19.10
CA GLU A 767 57.57 3.89 -18.27
C GLU A 767 56.39 3.90 -17.29
N ALA A 768 56.02 5.06 -16.75
CA ALA A 768 54.92 5.18 -15.78
C ALA A 768 53.52 5.16 -16.42
N VAL A 769 53.42 5.49 -17.73
CA VAL A 769 52.16 5.42 -18.49
C VAL A 769 51.60 3.99 -18.51
N ASN A 770 52.48 3.00 -18.70
CA ASN A 770 52.07 1.62 -18.91
C ASN A 770 51.51 1.00 -17.63
N ASP A 771 52.11 1.27 -16.46
CA ASP A 771 51.68 0.68 -15.18
C ASP A 771 50.33 1.23 -14.69
N ALA A 772 50.10 2.55 -14.76
CA ALA A 772 48.84 3.14 -14.32
C ALA A 772 47.65 2.73 -15.22
N THR A 773 47.88 2.68 -16.54
CA THR A 773 46.87 2.24 -17.52
C THR A 773 46.57 0.75 -17.36
N LEU A 774 47.60 -0.09 -17.15
CA LEU A 774 47.43 -1.52 -16.87
C LEU A 774 46.61 -1.76 -15.60
N LYS A 775 46.89 -1.03 -14.51
CA LYS A 775 46.12 -1.10 -13.26
C LYS A 775 44.65 -0.73 -13.45
N ALA A 776 44.37 0.34 -14.18
CA ALA A 776 43.00 0.75 -14.49
C ALA A 776 42.28 -0.32 -15.32
N LEU A 777 42.95 -0.88 -16.34
CA LEU A 777 42.38 -1.94 -17.17
C LEU A 777 42.12 -3.23 -16.37
N GLU A 778 43.05 -3.66 -15.53
CA GLU A 778 42.90 -4.82 -14.66
C GLU A 778 41.73 -4.63 -13.70
N TYR A 779 41.59 -3.44 -13.11
CA TYR A 779 40.48 -3.11 -12.23
C TYR A 779 39.13 -3.12 -12.95
N LEU A 780 39.05 -2.51 -14.14
CA LEU A 780 37.85 -2.52 -14.98
C LEU A 780 37.39 -3.94 -15.28
N GLN A 781 38.31 -4.83 -15.64
CA GLN A 781 38.02 -6.22 -16.00
C GLN A 781 37.69 -7.10 -14.78
N SER A 782 38.41 -6.93 -13.67
CA SER A 782 38.32 -7.83 -12.52
C SER A 782 37.34 -7.40 -11.43
N LYS A 783 36.98 -6.10 -11.36
CA LYS A 783 36.14 -5.54 -10.29
C LYS A 783 34.85 -4.91 -10.79
N VAL A 784 34.90 -4.17 -11.91
CA VAL A 784 33.73 -3.46 -12.46
C VAL A 784 32.92 -4.39 -13.38
N ALA A 785 33.54 -5.01 -14.38
CA ALA A 785 32.84 -5.85 -15.35
C ALA A 785 32.11 -7.04 -14.71
N THR A 786 32.58 -7.53 -13.56
CA THR A 786 31.99 -8.67 -12.86
C THR A 786 30.69 -8.34 -12.11
N ILE A 787 30.38 -7.06 -11.88
CA ILE A 787 29.24 -6.63 -11.05
C ILE A 787 28.20 -5.81 -11.83
N VAL A 788 28.52 -5.35 -13.05
CA VAL A 788 27.60 -4.64 -13.94
C VAL A 788 26.48 -5.56 -14.40
N ASP A 789 25.24 -5.11 -14.25
CA ASP A 789 24.09 -5.79 -14.84
C ASP A 789 23.80 -5.22 -16.23
N HIS A 790 24.16 -5.97 -17.27
CA HIS A 790 23.96 -5.54 -18.66
C HIS A 790 22.48 -5.52 -19.11
N SER A 791 21.55 -6.05 -18.31
CA SER A 791 20.11 -5.87 -18.55
C SER A 791 19.62 -4.47 -18.17
N ILE A 792 20.37 -3.76 -17.33
CA ILE A 792 20.09 -2.38 -16.92
C ILE A 792 20.82 -1.44 -17.87
N ARG A 793 20.05 -0.67 -18.65
CA ARG A 793 20.57 0.21 -19.70
C ARG A 793 21.53 1.27 -19.16
N GLU A 794 21.20 1.85 -18.01
CA GLU A 794 22.00 2.89 -17.36
C GLU A 794 23.37 2.35 -16.92
N GLU A 795 23.41 1.17 -16.29
CA GLU A 795 24.66 0.53 -15.85
C GLU A 795 25.55 0.14 -17.05
N ALA A 796 24.94 -0.45 -18.08
CA ALA A 796 25.64 -0.79 -19.31
C ALA A 796 26.23 0.45 -20.01
N SER A 797 25.48 1.55 -20.05
CA SER A 797 25.94 2.81 -20.64
C SER A 797 27.11 3.42 -19.87
N GLN A 798 27.03 3.45 -18.53
CA GLN A 798 28.12 3.97 -17.69
C GLN A 798 29.38 3.12 -17.82
N PHE A 799 29.24 1.80 -17.87
CA PHE A 799 30.38 0.91 -18.10
C PHE A 799 31.04 1.15 -19.46
N GLN A 800 30.25 1.30 -20.53
CA GLN A 800 30.77 1.64 -21.87
C GLN A 800 31.50 2.98 -21.89
N GLN A 801 30.98 3.98 -21.16
CA GLN A 801 31.63 5.28 -21.04
C GLN A 801 33.00 5.16 -20.35
N LEU A 802 33.11 4.40 -19.25
CA LEU A 802 34.40 4.17 -18.57
C LEU A 802 35.40 3.45 -19.49
N CYS A 803 34.95 2.48 -20.28
CA CYS A 803 35.76 1.81 -21.29
C CYS A 803 36.27 2.82 -22.35
N ALA A 804 35.41 3.73 -22.79
CA ALA A 804 35.75 4.77 -23.76
C ALA A 804 36.75 5.78 -23.19
N GLU A 805 36.55 6.25 -21.96
CA GLU A 805 37.45 7.18 -21.27
C GLU A 805 38.87 6.64 -21.11
N LEU A 806 39.01 5.34 -20.81
CA LEU A 806 40.31 4.68 -20.72
C LEU A 806 41.01 4.55 -22.09
N CYS A 807 40.23 4.33 -23.16
CA CYS A 807 40.75 4.02 -24.50
C CYS A 807 40.97 5.25 -25.41
N LEU A 808 40.14 6.31 -25.30
CA LEU A 808 40.01 7.37 -26.32
C LEU A 808 40.64 8.72 -25.94
N SER A 809 41.25 8.84 -24.75
CA SER A 809 41.66 10.14 -24.17
C SER A 809 42.83 10.88 -24.87
N SER A 810 43.20 10.56 -26.11
CA SER A 810 44.30 11.23 -26.83
C SER A 810 43.89 12.20 -27.95
N GLU A 811 42.60 12.37 -28.28
CA GLU A 811 42.24 13.13 -29.50
C GLU A 811 41.37 14.39 -29.30
N ILE A 812 40.85 14.68 -28.10
CA ILE A 812 39.83 15.74 -27.93
C ILE A 812 40.34 17.01 -27.19
N THR A 813 41.42 16.93 -26.41
CA THR A 813 41.85 18.06 -25.55
C THR A 813 42.74 19.12 -26.21
N ASP A 814 43.23 18.90 -27.44
CA ASP A 814 44.14 19.82 -28.12
C ASP A 814 43.48 21.12 -28.68
N GLN A 815 42.17 21.32 -28.51
CA GLN A 815 41.47 22.50 -29.07
C GLN A 815 40.90 23.51 -28.06
N GLN A 816 40.97 23.29 -26.74
CA GLN A 816 40.36 24.22 -25.77
C GLN A 816 41.30 24.84 -24.71
N GLU A 817 42.55 24.39 -24.58
CA GLU A 817 43.50 25.01 -23.64
C GLU A 817 44.33 26.15 -24.25
N GLN A 818 43.64 27.22 -24.66
CA GLN A 818 44.26 28.55 -24.78
C GLN A 818 43.32 29.58 -24.16
N THR A 819 43.21 29.60 -22.83
CA THR A 819 43.01 30.80 -21.99
C THR A 819 42.57 30.38 -20.58
N THR A 820 43.50 30.08 -19.68
CA THR A 820 43.27 30.28 -18.24
C THR A 820 44.59 30.32 -17.49
N THR A 821 44.67 31.34 -16.64
CA THR A 821 45.81 31.69 -15.79
C THR A 821 46.15 30.54 -14.85
N LYS A 822 47.43 30.16 -14.77
CA LYS A 822 48.00 29.21 -13.80
C LYS A 822 47.67 29.62 -12.34
N ARG A 823 46.51 29.20 -11.82
CA ARG A 823 46.32 28.86 -10.40
C ARG A 823 46.77 27.40 -10.22
N SER A 824 47.11 27.01 -8.99
CA SER A 824 47.68 25.70 -8.68
C SER A 824 46.74 24.55 -9.09
N ILE A 825 47.04 23.91 -10.23
CA ILE A 825 46.28 22.77 -10.80
C ILE A 825 46.06 21.63 -9.77
N ALA A 826 46.96 21.48 -8.80
CA ALA A 826 46.86 20.47 -7.75
C ALA A 826 45.73 20.73 -6.72
N ASP A 827 45.42 21.99 -6.40
CA ASP A 827 44.37 22.31 -5.41
C ASP A 827 42.97 22.16 -6.02
N ASP A 828 42.83 22.37 -7.33
CA ASP A 828 41.55 22.24 -8.06
C ASP A 828 41.17 20.75 -8.29
N GLU A 829 42.13 19.86 -8.61
CA GLU A 829 41.88 18.41 -8.80
C GLU A 829 41.46 17.68 -7.50
N ASP A 830 42.07 18.05 -6.36
CA ASP A 830 41.71 17.49 -5.05
C ASP A 830 40.31 17.96 -4.60
N THR A 831 39.94 19.20 -4.95
CA THR A 831 38.60 19.76 -4.67
C THR A 831 37.53 19.07 -5.51
N GLU A 832 37.74 18.90 -6.81
CA GLU A 832 36.80 18.20 -7.71
C GLU A 832 36.59 16.74 -7.28
N SER A 833 37.67 16.05 -6.91
CA SER A 833 37.59 14.66 -6.43
C SER A 833 36.84 14.53 -5.10
N PHE A 834 36.97 15.50 -4.19
CA PHE A 834 36.21 15.56 -2.95
C PHE A 834 34.71 15.76 -3.21
N GLU A 835 34.36 16.66 -4.14
CA GLU A 835 32.96 16.92 -4.52
C GLU A 835 32.30 15.68 -5.15
N GLU A 836 32.98 15.01 -6.09
CA GLU A 836 32.47 13.77 -6.70
C GLU A 836 32.25 12.65 -5.66
N ARG A 837 33.20 12.45 -4.74
CA ARG A 837 33.08 11.47 -3.66
C ARG A 837 31.95 11.82 -2.70
N THR A 838 31.74 13.10 -2.41
CA THR A 838 30.62 13.59 -1.58
C THR A 838 29.28 13.31 -2.27
N HIS A 839 29.16 13.60 -3.56
CA HIS A 839 27.96 13.30 -4.34
C HIS A 839 27.66 11.79 -4.38
N LEU A 840 28.70 10.95 -4.51
CA LEU A 840 28.56 9.50 -4.40
C LEU A 840 28.04 9.07 -3.03
N PHE A 841 28.61 9.61 -1.95
CA PHE A 841 28.13 9.35 -0.59
C PHE A 841 26.65 9.70 -0.44
N GLU A 842 26.23 10.88 -0.88
CA GLU A 842 24.83 11.32 -0.87
C GLU A 842 23.91 10.40 -1.71
N SER A 843 24.41 9.90 -2.84
CA SER A 843 23.69 8.93 -3.68
C SER A 843 23.46 7.60 -2.94
N ILE A 844 24.46 7.12 -2.20
CA ILE A 844 24.34 5.92 -1.35
C ILE A 844 23.36 6.15 -0.21
N LEU A 845 23.35 7.34 0.40
CA LEU A 845 22.44 7.67 1.50
C LEU A 845 20.97 7.47 1.13
N GLN A 846 20.58 7.57 -0.15
CA GLN A 846 19.19 7.37 -0.59
C GLN A 846 18.63 5.99 -0.20
N TYR A 847 19.49 4.97 -0.16
CA TYR A 847 19.13 3.58 0.14
C TYR A 847 19.12 3.25 1.64
N LEU A 848 19.47 4.22 2.50
CA LEU A 848 19.63 4.00 3.93
C LEU A 848 18.44 4.55 4.73
N PRO A 849 18.19 4.03 5.95
CA PRO A 849 17.13 4.51 6.84
C PRO A 849 17.27 6.01 7.17
N ALA A 850 16.16 6.73 7.19
CA ALA A 850 16.22 8.18 7.42
C ALA A 850 16.67 8.56 8.84
N HIS A 851 16.34 7.74 9.84
CA HIS A 851 16.74 7.97 11.22
C HIS A 851 18.26 7.87 11.44
N MET A 852 19.00 7.26 10.51
CA MET A 852 20.45 7.16 10.57
C MET A 852 21.16 8.40 10.01
N LYS A 853 20.49 9.15 9.13
CA LYS A 853 21.11 10.21 8.32
C LYS A 853 21.32 11.51 9.10
N GLU A 854 22.17 12.35 8.54
CA GLU A 854 22.26 13.76 8.88
C GLU A 854 20.93 14.52 8.66
N PRO A 855 20.75 15.71 9.28
CA PRO A 855 19.52 16.50 9.13
C PRO A 855 19.26 16.86 7.67
N SER A 856 17.98 16.89 7.26
CA SER A 856 17.58 17.24 5.89
C SER A 856 17.79 18.72 5.56
N GLY A 857 17.55 19.62 6.53
CA GLY A 857 17.70 21.07 6.34
C GLY A 857 19.13 21.53 6.11
N GLN A 858 19.29 22.80 5.74
CA GLN A 858 20.59 23.47 5.63
C GLN A 858 20.72 24.58 6.66
N LEU A 859 21.94 24.78 7.18
CA LEU A 859 22.19 25.87 8.14
C LEU A 859 21.89 27.26 7.54
N LEU A 860 22.04 27.40 6.21
CA LEU A 860 21.78 28.66 5.51
C LEU A 860 20.29 29.05 5.51
N ASP A 861 19.38 28.07 5.66
CA ASP A 861 17.94 28.31 5.73
C ASP A 861 17.54 29.09 7.00
N ALA A 862 18.41 29.11 8.02
CA ALA A 862 18.21 29.90 9.23
C ALA A 862 18.44 31.41 9.03
N VAL A 863 18.96 31.83 7.87
CA VAL A 863 19.18 33.25 7.55
C VAL A 863 17.93 33.82 6.89
N ASN A 864 17.24 34.71 7.60
CA ASN A 864 16.14 35.48 7.03
C ASN A 864 16.69 36.46 5.98
N LEU A 865 16.37 36.21 4.70
CA LEU A 865 16.62 37.18 3.62
C LEU A 865 15.57 38.30 3.74
N VAL A 866 16.00 39.45 4.27
CA VAL A 866 15.18 40.67 4.43
C VAL A 866 14.95 41.36 3.10
#